data_AF-A0A0W8CVC3-F1
#
_entry.id   AF-A0A0W8CVC3-F1
#
_cell.length_a   1.000
_cell.length_b   1.000
_cell.length_c   1.000
_cell.angle_alpha   90.00
_cell.angle_beta   90.00
_cell.angle_gamma   90.00
#
_symmetry.space_group_name_H-M   'P 1'
#
loop_
_entity.id
_entity.type
_entity.pdbx_description
1 polymer ?
#
loop_
_entity_poly.entity_id
_entity_poly.type
_entity_poly.pdbx_seq_one_letter_code
_entity_poly.pdbx_strand_id
1 'polypeptide(L)'
;MRFQHQVSILGILWMAAVTLAKTQENSTAGRTFPTKSGIGVWVDPATPSDRHTYTSSRGRKWDLVMSDEFNVVNRSFRPGDDHIWTSLEKPDGVNGALELYSHNMTSTRCDDDGTCYFYIKSVDEVNVIHVYNMYTHPPGFTHVNFFYRSAMVQSWNKFCYQGGMLEVRAQLPGAVSKASGNPDLALGKSGKVATAQYYPTWPGIWMMGNLGRSIFSASTNRMWPFSYNKCDPNVFNSSNQRISACDANPGYGLNPNQGRGAPEIDVLEGGGLAVSSSLQIAPGMPDDYRMFSPDPSTGDYGGCFYGYACSTRGANNIDVPTAYYQRQRGHRSWYQGLQYASNNECTRNASLQQSYNIIAASIKAGELHWGINYNGTCFPVINSYTGAYLCDPDNTNSKCTSPRNASTPKSGAMSSFDYQMDAISSNWPLHVGAYLDYVVYQVEWVTGENGYVRWMLHGSPLFEIAASSITDVPQNSKKSNPQKTMLEEPMYVIFNVALSATWGAKPPNPGSECRGDGADPVVNRICDSFPMFLKVDYIRLYQDLGNDLDADNYMQVGCDPKSHPTKEWIEGHLDEYEDNDNKWEQVAGKAFCNSSDDCTIGGRVGKSALKTGKCQKARCVCTHPSSWGGPRCTTAVSSSSGGSYFTRNSYGLRLDCRSCWLP
;
A
#
# COMPACT_ATOMS: atom_id res chain seq x y z
N MET A 1 -8.26 29.23 80.31
CA MET A 1 -9.15 28.91 79.19
C MET A 1 -8.82 27.51 78.70
N ARG A 2 -9.67 26.55 79.04
CA ARG A 2 -9.48 25.09 79.00
C ARG A 2 -10.81 24.43 78.61
N PHE A 3 -10.75 23.36 77.82
CA PHE A 3 -11.55 22.11 77.88
C PHE A 3 -13.10 22.22 77.78
N GLN A 4 -13.73 21.68 76.73
CA GLN A 4 -14.15 20.27 76.48
C GLN A 4 -15.64 20.00 76.79
N HIS A 5 -16.31 19.41 75.79
CA HIS A 5 -17.33 18.32 75.83
C HIS A 5 -18.76 18.67 76.33
N GLN A 6 -19.88 18.11 75.83
CA GLN A 6 -20.20 16.98 74.95
C GLN A 6 -21.73 17.03 74.61
N VAL A 7 -22.16 16.39 73.49
CA VAL A 7 -23.40 15.55 73.33
C VAL A 7 -24.78 16.26 73.38
N SER A 8 -25.81 16.05 72.54
CA SER A 8 -26.08 15.12 71.41
C SER A 8 -27.48 15.38 70.76
N ILE A 9 -27.57 15.13 69.44
CA ILE A 9 -28.60 14.33 68.68
C ILE A 9 -30.05 14.91 68.58
N LEU A 10 -30.88 14.86 67.52
CA LEU A 10 -31.22 13.99 66.35
C LEU A 10 -31.96 14.92 65.33
N GLY A 11 -32.03 14.74 64.01
CA GLY A 11 -31.58 13.70 63.09
C GLY A 11 -31.99 14.08 61.65
N ILE A 12 -31.27 13.57 60.65
CA ILE A 12 -31.66 13.61 59.23
C ILE A 12 -31.28 12.27 58.58
N LEU A 13 -32.18 11.81 57.73
CA LEU A 13 -32.27 10.51 57.08
C LEU A 13 -31.02 10.06 56.32
N TRP A 14 -30.82 8.75 56.38
CA TRP A 14 -29.97 7.92 55.53
C TRP A 14 -30.42 7.92 54.05
N MET A 15 -29.48 8.18 53.14
CA MET A 15 -29.42 7.51 51.83
C MET A 15 -27.96 7.14 51.55
N ALA A 16 -27.67 5.85 51.58
CA ALA A 16 -26.37 5.30 51.22
C ALA A 16 -26.26 5.19 49.70
N ALA A 17 -25.41 6.00 49.08
CA ALA A 17 -24.91 5.76 47.73
C ALA A 17 -23.55 5.05 47.86
N VAL A 18 -23.54 3.74 47.63
CA VAL A 18 -22.31 2.96 47.46
C VAL A 18 -21.79 3.25 46.05
N THR A 19 -20.80 4.13 45.93
CA THR A 19 -19.99 4.23 44.71
C THR A 19 -19.05 3.04 44.65
N LEU A 20 -19.43 2.02 43.88
CA LEU A 20 -18.50 1.03 43.34
C LEU A 20 -17.53 1.76 42.40
N ALA A 21 -16.38 2.17 42.93
CA ALA A 21 -15.24 2.52 42.11
C ALA A 21 -14.83 1.25 41.34
N LYS A 22 -15.23 1.15 40.08
CA LYS A 22 -14.58 0.23 39.13
C LYS A 22 -13.13 0.68 39.01
N THR A 23 -12.23 0.03 39.73
CA THR A 23 -10.80 0.03 39.39
C THR A 23 -10.69 -0.54 37.99
N GLN A 24 -10.47 0.32 37.02
CA GLN A 24 -10.06 -0.05 35.67
C GLN A 24 -8.70 -0.74 35.81
N GLU A 25 -8.65 -2.07 35.70
CA GLU A 25 -7.39 -2.78 35.51
C GLU A 25 -6.78 -2.25 34.21
N ASN A 26 -5.82 -1.33 34.33
CA ASN A 26 -4.93 -0.96 33.25
C ASN A 26 -4.04 -2.19 32.98
N SER A 27 -4.54 -3.12 32.18
CA SER A 27 -3.74 -4.16 31.57
C SER A 27 -2.52 -3.50 30.91
N THR A 28 -1.32 -3.82 31.41
CA THR A 28 -0.05 -3.39 30.81
C THR A 28 0.31 -4.21 29.56
N ALA A 29 -0.48 -5.24 29.24
CA ALA A 29 -0.27 -6.07 28.07
C ALA A 29 -0.43 -5.26 26.78
N GLY A 30 0.50 -5.45 25.84
CA GLY A 30 0.59 -4.70 24.59
C GLY A 30 1.31 -3.36 24.70
N ARG A 31 1.62 -2.88 25.92
CA ARG A 31 2.37 -1.64 26.10
C ARG A 31 3.83 -1.83 25.74
N THR A 32 4.32 -1.00 24.83
CA THR A 32 5.74 -0.94 24.45
C THR A 32 6.45 0.16 25.22
N PHE A 33 7.60 -0.15 25.78
CA PHE A 33 8.43 0.79 26.54
C PHE A 33 9.69 1.17 25.75
N PRO A 34 10.26 2.36 26.00
CA PRO A 34 11.54 2.75 25.42
C PRO A 34 12.67 1.78 25.79
N THR A 35 13.60 1.60 24.87
CA THR A 35 14.85 0.87 25.12
C THR A 35 15.72 1.65 26.10
N LYS A 36 16.62 0.95 26.79
CA LYS A 36 17.58 1.58 27.70
C LYS A 36 18.58 2.47 26.96
N SER A 37 18.95 2.13 25.73
CA SER A 37 19.85 2.93 24.91
C SER A 37 19.18 4.15 24.26
N GLY A 38 17.85 4.19 24.20
CA GLY A 38 17.08 5.25 23.54
C GLY A 38 16.87 5.02 22.04
N ILE A 39 17.40 3.93 21.46
CA ILE A 39 17.09 3.56 20.07
C ILE A 39 15.60 3.24 19.92
N GLY A 40 15.00 3.71 18.83
CA GLY A 40 13.61 3.45 18.49
C GLY A 40 13.33 1.94 18.29
N VAL A 41 12.09 1.53 18.53
CA VAL A 41 11.65 0.11 18.48
C VAL A 41 11.92 -0.51 17.12
N TRP A 42 11.75 0.26 16.04
CA TRP A 42 11.84 -0.17 14.65
C TRP A 42 13.01 0.47 13.88
N VAL A 43 13.92 1.16 14.59
CA VAL A 43 15.06 1.85 13.98
C VAL A 43 16.24 0.90 13.89
N ASP A 44 16.83 0.76 12.71
CA ASP A 44 18.07 0.01 12.49
C ASP A 44 19.25 0.78 13.14
N PRO A 45 20.04 0.17 14.05
CA PRO A 45 21.23 0.80 14.65
C PRO A 45 22.33 1.16 13.64
N ALA A 46 22.27 0.66 12.40
CA ALA A 46 23.16 1.06 11.31
C ALA A 46 22.75 2.39 10.65
N THR A 47 21.56 2.93 10.97
CA THR A 47 21.10 4.19 10.39
C THR A 47 22.04 5.34 10.80
N PRO A 48 22.57 6.13 9.85
CA PRO A 48 23.44 7.25 10.17
C PRO A 48 22.73 8.30 11.04
N SER A 49 23.43 8.85 12.04
CA SER A 49 22.83 9.77 13.02
C SER A 49 22.29 11.07 12.41
N ASP A 50 22.87 11.53 11.30
CA ASP A 50 22.40 12.70 10.53
C ASP A 50 21.12 12.42 9.72
N ARG A 51 20.68 11.15 9.68
CA ARG A 51 19.42 10.71 9.06
C ARG A 51 18.32 10.45 10.08
N HIS A 52 18.49 10.80 11.36
CA HIS A 52 17.47 10.61 12.40
C HIS A 52 16.37 11.66 12.39
N THR A 53 16.51 12.72 11.60
CA THR A 53 15.53 13.79 11.51
C THR A 53 15.33 14.20 10.05
N TYR A 54 14.11 14.58 9.71
CA TYR A 54 13.73 15.07 8.40
C TYR A 54 12.98 16.40 8.53
N THR A 55 13.11 17.28 7.54
CA THR A 55 12.27 18.48 7.44
C THR A 55 11.26 18.26 6.33
N SER A 56 9.98 18.19 6.71
CA SER A 56 8.87 18.01 5.76
C SER A 56 8.85 19.11 4.69
N SER A 57 8.15 18.83 3.61
CA SER A 57 7.98 19.79 2.51
C SER A 57 7.21 21.06 2.92
N ARG A 58 6.62 21.06 4.13
CA ARG A 58 5.94 22.18 4.78
C ARG A 58 6.71 22.75 5.99
N GLY A 59 7.97 22.35 6.18
CA GLY A 59 8.90 22.95 7.14
C GLY A 59 8.84 22.40 8.58
N ARG A 60 7.94 21.47 8.89
CA ARG A 60 7.91 20.80 10.21
C ARG A 60 9.03 19.75 10.30
N LYS A 61 9.62 19.61 11.49
CA LYS A 61 10.68 18.65 11.78
C LYS A 61 10.07 17.33 12.24
N TRP A 62 10.43 16.24 11.56
CA TRP A 62 9.96 14.89 11.83
C TRP A 62 11.12 14.01 12.30
N ASP A 63 10.80 13.06 13.17
CA ASP A 63 11.77 12.13 13.76
C ASP A 63 11.71 10.78 13.04
N LEU A 64 12.86 10.12 12.91
CA LEU A 64 12.95 8.76 12.38
C LEU A 64 12.28 7.77 13.34
N VAL A 65 11.27 7.06 12.85
CA VAL A 65 10.48 6.10 13.64
C VAL A 65 10.69 4.64 13.21
N MET A 66 11.14 4.41 11.98
CA MET A 66 11.52 3.10 11.45
C MET A 66 12.60 3.23 10.38
N SER A 67 13.52 2.26 10.34
CA SER A 67 14.47 2.12 9.24
C SER A 67 14.95 0.69 9.10
N ASP A 68 15.37 0.34 7.89
CA ASP A 68 16.14 -0.87 7.59
C ASP A 68 17.20 -0.50 6.54
N GLU A 69 18.47 -0.65 6.89
CA GLU A 69 19.61 -0.34 6.01
C GLU A 69 20.12 -1.59 5.28
N PHE A 70 19.46 -2.74 5.47
CA PHE A 70 19.75 -4.01 4.79
C PHE A 70 21.21 -4.51 4.82
N ASN A 71 22.02 -4.01 5.75
CA ASN A 71 23.46 -4.28 5.85
C ASN A 71 23.84 -5.69 6.35
N VAL A 72 22.87 -6.52 6.73
CA VAL A 72 23.12 -7.90 7.15
C VAL A 72 22.83 -8.85 6.01
N VAL A 73 23.88 -9.48 5.47
CA VAL A 73 23.81 -10.42 4.35
C VAL A 73 23.05 -11.71 4.67
N ASN A 74 22.49 -12.33 3.64
CA ASN A 74 21.79 -13.62 3.69
C ASN A 74 20.62 -13.66 4.68
N ARG A 75 19.86 -12.57 4.81
CA ARG A 75 18.61 -12.58 5.59
C ARG A 75 17.60 -13.53 4.95
N SER A 76 16.90 -14.27 5.80
CA SER A 76 15.68 -14.99 5.44
C SER A 76 14.49 -14.11 5.78
N PHE A 77 13.52 -14.09 4.88
CA PHE A 77 12.25 -13.38 5.06
C PHE A 77 11.07 -14.35 5.17
N ARG A 78 11.30 -15.65 5.37
CA ARG A 78 10.20 -16.60 5.62
C ARG A 78 9.38 -16.19 6.84
N PRO A 79 8.11 -16.66 6.95
CA PRO A 79 7.32 -16.50 8.17
C PRO A 79 8.16 -16.83 9.42
N GLY A 80 8.06 -15.97 10.42
CA GLY A 80 8.81 -16.08 11.66
C GLY A 80 10.26 -15.59 11.64
N ASP A 81 10.92 -15.49 10.47
CA ASP A 81 12.38 -15.28 10.40
C ASP A 81 12.83 -13.84 10.65
N ASP A 82 12.07 -12.84 10.19
CA ASP A 82 12.39 -11.42 10.32
C ASP A 82 11.31 -10.66 11.12
N HIS A 83 11.76 -9.70 11.95
CA HIS A 83 10.91 -8.88 12.81
C HIS A 83 9.99 -7.90 12.07
N ILE A 84 10.33 -7.48 10.85
CA ILE A 84 9.53 -6.52 10.06
C ILE A 84 8.93 -7.23 8.86
N TRP A 85 9.75 -7.97 8.11
CA TRP A 85 9.41 -8.42 6.76
C TRP A 85 8.98 -9.88 6.72
N THR A 86 8.10 -10.20 5.78
CA THR A 86 7.66 -11.58 5.47
C THR A 86 7.50 -11.75 3.96
N SER A 87 8.22 -12.68 3.36
CA SER A 87 8.05 -13.07 1.97
C SER A 87 6.89 -14.05 1.80
N LEU A 88 6.33 -14.13 0.59
CA LEU A 88 5.24 -15.03 0.25
C LEU A 88 5.66 -16.16 -0.70
N GLU A 89 4.88 -17.24 -0.70
CA GLU A 89 4.94 -18.40 -1.59
C GLU A 89 3.55 -18.65 -2.19
N LYS A 90 3.25 -18.01 -3.32
CA LYS A 90 1.91 -18.06 -3.95
C LYS A 90 1.94 -17.53 -5.39
N PRO A 91 1.10 -18.04 -6.31
CA PRO A 91 0.80 -17.33 -7.56
C PRO A 91 0.15 -15.96 -7.31
N ASP A 92 0.44 -15.00 -8.17
CA ASP A 92 -0.44 -13.85 -8.35
C ASP A 92 -1.61 -14.25 -9.27
N GLY A 93 -2.83 -14.12 -8.76
CA GLY A 93 -4.05 -14.56 -9.45
C GLY A 93 -4.76 -13.47 -10.25
N VAL A 94 -4.21 -12.25 -10.29
CA VAL A 94 -4.86 -11.09 -10.92
C VAL A 94 -4.01 -10.49 -12.04
N ASN A 95 -4.58 -9.53 -12.78
CA ASN A 95 -3.86 -8.69 -13.75
C ASN A 95 -3.09 -9.42 -14.86
N GLY A 96 -3.45 -10.66 -15.18
CA GLY A 96 -2.73 -11.46 -16.19
C GLY A 96 -1.27 -11.73 -15.80
N ALA A 97 -1.02 -11.90 -14.49
CA ALA A 97 0.28 -12.23 -13.94
C ALA A 97 0.87 -13.52 -14.56
N LEU A 98 2.18 -13.53 -14.69
CA LEU A 98 2.96 -14.58 -15.33
C LEU A 98 3.99 -15.20 -14.37
N GLU A 99 4.09 -14.67 -13.16
CA GLU A 99 5.04 -15.09 -12.12
C GLU A 99 4.41 -15.84 -10.93
N LEU A 100 5.20 -16.72 -10.32
CA LEU A 100 4.99 -17.19 -8.96
C LEU A 100 5.86 -16.40 -7.99
N TYR A 101 5.29 -15.96 -6.87
CA TYR A 101 6.08 -15.43 -5.76
C TYR A 101 6.63 -16.57 -4.91
N SER A 102 7.91 -16.50 -4.57
CA SER A 102 8.59 -17.51 -3.77
C SER A 102 9.55 -16.95 -2.74
N HIS A 103 9.65 -17.62 -1.59
CA HIS A 103 10.51 -17.17 -0.49
C HIS A 103 12.01 -17.10 -0.86
N ASN A 104 12.47 -17.96 -1.78
CA ASN A 104 13.88 -18.07 -2.18
C ASN A 104 14.28 -17.11 -3.31
N MET A 105 13.36 -16.25 -3.75
CA MET A 105 13.62 -15.19 -4.73
C MET A 105 13.98 -13.84 -4.08
N THR A 106 14.20 -13.83 -2.78
CA THR A 106 14.58 -12.64 -2.02
C THR A 106 15.59 -12.95 -0.93
N SER A 107 16.51 -12.02 -0.69
CA SER A 107 17.42 -12.02 0.46
C SER A 107 18.12 -10.65 0.52
N THR A 108 19.19 -10.56 1.28
CA THR A 108 20.13 -9.44 1.30
C THR A 108 21.51 -9.89 0.87
N ARG A 109 22.26 -9.02 0.19
CA ARG A 109 23.66 -9.25 -0.20
C ARG A 109 24.40 -7.93 -0.31
N CYS A 110 25.72 -7.97 -0.48
CA CYS A 110 26.52 -6.78 -0.77
C CYS A 110 27.27 -6.95 -2.09
N ASP A 111 27.40 -5.87 -2.86
CA ASP A 111 28.26 -5.80 -4.03
C ASP A 111 29.73 -5.59 -3.60
N ASP A 112 30.68 -5.78 -4.52
CA ASP A 112 32.13 -5.70 -4.25
C ASP A 112 32.58 -4.31 -3.75
N ASP A 113 31.78 -3.28 -4.00
CA ASP A 113 32.01 -1.91 -3.52
C ASP A 113 31.58 -1.68 -2.05
N GLY A 114 31.03 -2.71 -1.40
CA GLY A 114 30.56 -2.66 -0.02
C GLY A 114 29.10 -2.21 0.14
N THR A 115 28.39 -1.88 -0.94
CA THR A 115 26.97 -1.53 -0.90
C THR A 115 26.14 -2.78 -0.61
N CYS A 116 25.48 -2.82 0.54
CA CYS A 116 24.57 -3.89 0.92
C CYS A 116 23.12 -3.51 0.59
N TYR A 117 22.31 -4.49 0.22
CA TYR A 117 20.93 -4.24 -0.20
C TYR A 117 20.06 -5.47 -0.02
N PHE A 118 18.77 -5.21 0.15
CA PHE A 118 17.70 -6.17 -0.10
C PHE A 118 17.51 -6.34 -1.59
N TYR A 119 17.23 -7.56 -2.03
CA TYR A 119 16.87 -7.82 -3.43
C TYR A 119 15.61 -8.67 -3.58
N ILE A 120 14.92 -8.42 -4.69
CA ILE A 120 14.00 -9.36 -5.33
C ILE A 120 14.62 -9.79 -6.64
N LYS A 121 14.73 -11.09 -6.83
CA LYS A 121 15.28 -11.74 -8.02
C LYS A 121 14.12 -12.28 -8.85
N SER A 122 14.04 -11.89 -10.11
CA SER A 122 13.12 -12.49 -11.07
C SER A 122 13.90 -13.39 -12.03
N VAL A 123 13.35 -14.56 -12.34
CA VAL A 123 13.92 -15.55 -13.28
C VAL A 123 12.85 -16.01 -14.27
N ASP A 124 13.26 -16.38 -15.48
CA ASP A 124 12.43 -17.13 -16.41
C ASP A 124 12.41 -18.60 -16.02
N GLU A 125 11.25 -19.11 -15.62
CA GLU A 125 11.09 -20.47 -15.14
C GLU A 125 9.64 -20.91 -15.36
N VAL A 126 9.46 -21.97 -16.15
CA VAL A 126 8.13 -22.53 -16.43
C VAL A 126 7.66 -23.35 -15.23
N ASN A 127 6.51 -22.97 -14.72
CA ASN A 127 5.82 -23.59 -13.62
C ASN A 127 4.39 -23.90 -14.04
N VAL A 128 3.89 -25.07 -13.66
CA VAL A 128 2.49 -25.46 -13.85
C VAL A 128 1.87 -25.66 -12.49
N ILE A 129 0.84 -24.89 -12.18
CA ILE A 129 0.11 -25.04 -10.92
C ILE A 129 -1.34 -25.43 -11.17
N HIS A 130 -1.89 -26.20 -10.23
CA HIS A 130 -3.28 -26.63 -10.26
C HIS A 130 -4.10 -25.75 -9.33
N VAL A 131 -4.96 -24.91 -9.88
CA VAL A 131 -5.72 -23.89 -9.13
C VAL A 131 -7.22 -24.07 -9.32
N TYR A 132 -7.99 -23.71 -8.31
CA TYR A 132 -9.44 -23.66 -8.40
C TYR A 132 -9.88 -22.29 -8.96
N ASN A 133 -10.55 -22.29 -10.11
CA ASN A 133 -11.00 -21.07 -10.77
C ASN A 133 -12.50 -20.84 -10.54
N MET A 134 -12.83 -19.92 -9.63
CA MET A 134 -14.22 -19.57 -9.29
C MET A 134 -14.97 -18.81 -10.39
N TYR A 135 -14.27 -18.28 -11.40
CA TYR A 135 -14.84 -17.50 -12.50
C TYR A 135 -15.18 -18.35 -13.73
N THR A 136 -14.90 -19.65 -13.69
CA THR A 136 -15.32 -20.61 -14.74
C THR A 136 -16.75 -21.11 -14.48
N HIS A 137 -17.40 -21.62 -15.52
CA HIS A 137 -18.79 -22.09 -15.44
C HIS A 137 -18.91 -23.52 -16.01
N PRO A 138 -18.99 -24.57 -15.17
CA PRO A 138 -18.97 -24.54 -13.70
C PRO A 138 -17.58 -24.19 -13.13
N PRO A 139 -17.51 -23.63 -11.90
CA PRO A 139 -16.25 -23.49 -11.18
C PRO A 139 -15.52 -24.83 -11.06
N GLY A 140 -14.20 -24.84 -11.24
CA GLY A 140 -13.43 -26.08 -11.20
C GLY A 140 -11.93 -25.87 -11.17
N PHE A 141 -11.20 -26.97 -10.99
CA PHE A 141 -9.75 -26.94 -11.06
C PHE A 141 -9.24 -26.88 -12.49
N THR A 142 -8.17 -26.12 -12.70
CA THR A 142 -7.48 -25.99 -13.98
C THR A 142 -5.98 -25.90 -13.78
N HIS A 143 -5.23 -26.28 -14.83
CA HIS A 143 -3.79 -26.05 -14.89
C HIS A 143 -3.54 -24.64 -15.43
N VAL A 144 -2.63 -23.91 -14.77
CA VAL A 144 -2.18 -22.59 -15.20
C VAL A 144 -0.67 -22.59 -15.29
N ASN A 145 -0.16 -22.06 -16.40
CA ASN A 145 1.27 -21.89 -16.63
C ASN A 145 1.70 -20.51 -16.12
N PHE A 146 2.75 -20.49 -15.33
CA PHE A 146 3.50 -19.30 -14.95
C PHE A 146 4.90 -19.46 -15.56
N PHE A 147 5.35 -18.45 -16.28
CA PHE A 147 6.60 -18.52 -17.05
C PHE A 147 7.78 -17.87 -16.32
N TYR A 148 7.52 -17.30 -15.14
CA TYR A 148 8.50 -16.61 -14.34
C TYR A 148 8.35 -16.97 -12.87
N ARG A 149 9.42 -16.73 -12.11
CA ARG A 149 9.40 -16.77 -10.64
C ARG A 149 10.03 -15.50 -10.10
N SER A 150 9.44 -14.94 -9.05
CA SER A 150 9.83 -13.67 -8.44
C SER A 150 9.54 -13.68 -6.93
N ALA A 151 9.54 -12.54 -6.25
CA ALA A 151 9.15 -12.44 -4.84
C ALA A 151 8.19 -11.27 -4.57
N MET A 152 7.40 -11.45 -3.52
CA MET A 152 6.67 -10.39 -2.81
C MET A 152 7.06 -10.47 -1.33
N VAL A 153 7.35 -9.32 -0.72
CA VAL A 153 7.73 -9.17 0.68
C VAL A 153 6.88 -8.08 1.32
N GLN A 154 6.28 -8.37 2.47
CA GLN A 154 5.30 -7.51 3.14
C GLN A 154 5.69 -7.28 4.59
N SER A 155 5.39 -6.10 5.13
CA SER A 155 5.41 -5.85 6.58
C SER A 155 4.05 -6.10 7.27
N TRP A 156 3.11 -6.75 6.55
CA TRP A 156 1.71 -6.92 6.94
C TRP A 156 1.56 -7.42 8.37
N ASN A 157 0.75 -6.70 9.15
CA ASN A 157 0.44 -6.98 10.55
C ASN A 157 1.67 -7.25 11.45
N LYS A 158 2.85 -6.79 11.05
CA LYS A 158 4.09 -6.74 11.86
C LYS A 158 4.48 -5.30 12.11
N PHE A 159 4.61 -4.54 11.04
CA PHE A 159 4.88 -3.10 11.07
C PHE A 159 3.88 -2.39 10.16
N CYS A 160 3.15 -1.45 10.75
CA CYS A 160 2.24 -0.56 10.04
C CYS A 160 2.38 0.85 10.60
N TYR A 161 1.90 1.83 9.86
CA TYR A 161 1.89 3.21 10.31
C TYR A 161 0.77 4.01 9.64
N GLN A 162 0.39 5.12 10.25
CA GLN A 162 -0.50 6.13 9.69
C GLN A 162 0.32 7.40 9.48
N GLY A 163 0.31 7.99 8.30
CA GLY A 163 1.03 9.24 7.99
C GLY A 163 2.55 9.20 8.18
N GLY A 164 3.26 10.12 7.54
CA GLY A 164 4.70 10.27 7.65
C GLY A 164 5.37 10.43 6.30
N MET A 165 6.70 10.50 6.31
CA MET A 165 7.51 10.53 5.10
C MET A 165 8.26 9.21 4.99
N LEU A 166 7.93 8.45 3.95
CA LEU A 166 8.62 7.22 3.57
C LEU A 166 9.66 7.55 2.50
N GLU A 167 10.91 7.18 2.75
CA GLU A 167 12.03 7.29 1.82
C GLU A 167 12.57 5.90 1.51
N VAL A 168 12.64 5.54 0.22
CA VAL A 168 13.19 4.26 -0.24
C VAL A 168 14.23 4.53 -1.32
N ARG A 169 15.44 4.00 -1.13
CA ARG A 169 16.51 4.09 -2.13
C ARG A 169 16.60 2.76 -2.89
N ALA A 170 16.23 2.76 -4.17
CA ALA A 170 16.10 1.54 -4.95
C ALA A 170 16.67 1.66 -6.39
N GLN A 171 17.11 0.53 -6.93
CA GLN A 171 17.50 0.34 -8.34
C GLN A 171 16.54 -0.67 -8.99
N LEU A 172 15.95 -0.29 -10.12
CA LEU A 172 14.94 -1.11 -10.81
C LEU A 172 15.58 -2.24 -11.65
N PRO A 173 14.89 -3.38 -11.86
CA PRO A 173 15.39 -4.47 -12.68
C PRO A 173 15.40 -4.13 -14.18
N GLY A 174 16.43 -4.61 -14.91
CA GLY A 174 16.50 -4.47 -16.37
C GLY A 174 17.66 -5.20 -17.02
N ALA A 175 17.57 -5.42 -18.34
CA ALA A 175 18.62 -5.97 -19.19
C ALA A 175 19.67 -4.90 -19.51
N VAL A 176 20.52 -4.59 -18.53
CA VAL A 176 21.46 -3.46 -18.58
C VAL A 176 22.93 -3.84 -18.79
N SER A 177 23.22 -5.13 -19.02
CA SER A 177 24.58 -5.57 -19.34
C SER A 177 24.98 -5.14 -20.76
N LYS A 178 26.29 -5.05 -21.04
CA LYS A 178 26.77 -4.81 -22.41
C LYS A 178 26.32 -5.90 -23.38
N ALA A 179 26.17 -7.15 -22.90
CA ALA A 179 25.77 -8.29 -23.70
C ALA A 179 24.29 -8.26 -24.12
N SER A 180 23.42 -7.58 -23.36
CA SER A 180 22.00 -7.44 -23.73
C SER A 180 21.82 -6.68 -25.05
N GLY A 181 22.78 -5.82 -25.40
CA GLY A 181 22.67 -4.95 -26.57
C GLY A 181 21.66 -3.81 -26.39
N ASN A 182 21.32 -3.49 -25.14
CA ASN A 182 20.38 -2.42 -24.82
C ASN A 182 20.89 -1.05 -25.35
N PRO A 183 20.19 -0.42 -26.30
CA PRO A 183 20.61 0.84 -26.90
C PRO A 183 20.50 2.03 -25.93
N ASP A 184 19.64 1.93 -24.91
CA ASP A 184 19.41 3.02 -23.95
C ASP A 184 20.65 3.28 -23.08
N LEU A 185 21.57 2.31 -22.98
CA LEU A 185 22.87 2.48 -22.30
C LEU A 185 23.69 3.63 -22.90
N ALA A 186 23.55 3.91 -24.19
CA ALA A 186 24.26 4.99 -24.86
C ALA A 186 23.69 6.39 -24.54
N LEU A 187 22.46 6.47 -24.00
CA LEU A 187 21.82 7.74 -23.65
C LEU A 187 22.38 8.33 -22.34
N GLY A 188 23.10 7.52 -21.55
CA GLY A 188 23.59 7.90 -20.22
C GLY A 188 22.49 7.95 -19.16
N LYS A 189 22.87 8.11 -17.89
CA LYS A 189 21.94 8.02 -16.74
C LYS A 189 20.76 8.99 -16.84
N SER A 190 20.99 10.22 -17.29
CA SER A 190 19.93 11.24 -17.45
C SER A 190 19.14 11.11 -18.76
N GLY A 191 19.53 10.21 -19.67
CA GLY A 191 18.78 9.94 -20.88
C GLY A 191 17.39 9.40 -20.55
N LYS A 192 16.36 9.84 -21.27
CA LYS A 192 15.02 9.29 -21.15
C LYS A 192 15.01 7.88 -21.77
N VAL A 193 14.44 6.90 -21.06
CA VAL A 193 14.29 5.53 -21.58
C VAL A 193 13.47 5.58 -22.88
N ALA A 194 13.98 4.95 -23.93
CA ALA A 194 13.39 5.04 -25.26
C ALA A 194 12.69 3.74 -25.68
N THR A 195 13.03 2.59 -25.09
CA THR A 195 12.41 1.31 -25.43
C THR A 195 12.09 0.45 -24.19
N ALA A 196 10.87 -0.09 -24.14
CA ALA A 196 10.41 -0.89 -23.00
C ALA A 196 10.99 -2.31 -22.98
N GLN A 197 11.40 -2.86 -24.13
CA GLN A 197 11.68 -4.30 -24.28
C GLN A 197 12.84 -4.81 -23.41
N TYR A 198 13.78 -3.93 -23.05
CA TYR A 198 14.92 -4.27 -22.19
C TYR A 198 14.61 -4.16 -20.70
N TYR A 199 13.39 -3.77 -20.34
CA TYR A 199 12.94 -3.59 -18.95
C TYR A 199 11.61 -4.33 -18.74
N PRO A 200 11.62 -5.68 -18.84
CA PRO A 200 10.41 -6.49 -18.99
C PRO A 200 9.59 -6.69 -17.70
N THR A 201 10.09 -6.24 -16.56
CA THR A 201 9.48 -6.49 -15.24
C THR A 201 8.73 -5.26 -14.72
N TRP A 202 7.79 -5.48 -13.80
CA TRP A 202 7.00 -4.46 -13.12
C TRP A 202 7.34 -4.43 -11.63
N PRO A 203 8.38 -3.69 -11.20
CA PRO A 203 8.68 -3.50 -9.78
C PRO A 203 7.60 -2.65 -9.09
N GLY A 204 7.27 -3.02 -7.86
CA GLY A 204 6.33 -2.33 -6.99
C GLY A 204 6.94 -2.02 -5.62
N ILE A 205 6.83 -0.76 -5.20
CA ILE A 205 7.03 -0.29 -3.83
C ILE A 205 5.77 0.46 -3.44
N TRP A 206 4.98 -0.12 -2.55
CA TRP A 206 3.64 0.36 -2.29
C TRP A 206 3.15 -0.02 -0.90
N MET A 207 1.98 0.49 -0.55
CA MET A 207 1.39 0.33 0.77
C MET A 207 -0.10 0.07 0.66
N MET A 208 -0.62 -0.75 1.57
CA MET A 208 -2.04 -1.07 1.66
C MET A 208 -2.51 -0.98 3.11
N GLY A 209 -3.77 -0.57 3.32
CA GLY A 209 -4.39 -0.59 4.66
C GLY A 209 -4.43 -2.01 5.26
N ASN A 210 -4.10 -2.13 6.55
CA ASN A 210 -3.84 -3.41 7.22
C ASN A 210 -5.04 -4.37 7.28
N LEU A 211 -6.27 -3.86 7.10
CA LEU A 211 -7.49 -4.67 7.03
C LEU A 211 -7.56 -5.58 5.80
N GLY A 212 -6.74 -5.36 4.78
CA GLY A 212 -6.56 -6.28 3.65
C GLY A 212 -5.10 -6.76 3.58
N ARG A 213 -4.89 -8.01 3.21
CA ARG A 213 -3.55 -8.54 2.88
C ARG A 213 -3.46 -8.75 1.37
N SER A 214 -2.48 -8.09 0.76
CA SER A 214 -2.24 -8.16 -0.68
C SER A 214 -2.07 -9.62 -1.12
N ILE A 215 -2.66 -9.94 -2.27
CA ILE A 215 -2.84 -11.28 -2.88
C ILE A 215 -3.67 -12.30 -2.08
N PHE A 216 -4.36 -11.88 -1.01
CA PHE A 216 -5.37 -12.66 -0.30
C PHE A 216 -6.78 -12.11 -0.58
N SER A 217 -7.37 -12.55 -1.69
CA SER A 217 -8.65 -12.01 -2.19
C SER A 217 -9.79 -12.05 -1.17
N ALA A 218 -9.83 -13.06 -0.29
CA ALA A 218 -10.85 -13.13 0.77
C ALA A 218 -10.80 -11.90 1.70
N SER A 219 -9.59 -11.49 2.11
CA SER A 219 -9.39 -10.31 2.95
C SER A 219 -9.60 -8.98 2.22
N THR A 220 -9.36 -8.93 0.90
CA THR A 220 -9.43 -7.67 0.13
C THR A 220 -10.81 -7.42 -0.49
N ASN A 221 -11.63 -8.46 -0.66
CA ASN A 221 -12.98 -8.35 -1.23
C ASN A 221 -13.85 -7.37 -0.43
N ARG A 222 -14.36 -6.33 -1.11
CA ARG A 222 -15.14 -5.23 -0.51
C ARG A 222 -14.43 -4.47 0.62
N MET A 223 -13.12 -4.63 0.73
CA MET A 223 -12.24 -3.93 1.66
C MET A 223 -11.33 -2.98 0.90
N TRP A 224 -10.70 -3.49 -0.15
CA TRP A 224 -9.87 -2.71 -1.06
C TRP A 224 -10.72 -2.06 -2.16
N PRO A 225 -10.43 -0.81 -2.57
CA PRO A 225 -9.55 0.17 -1.91
C PRO A 225 -10.35 1.22 -1.11
N PHE A 226 -11.26 0.82 -0.23
CA PHE A 226 -12.21 1.78 0.38
C PHE A 226 -11.52 2.85 1.25
N SER A 227 -11.90 4.10 1.02
CA SER A 227 -11.56 5.29 1.83
C SER A 227 -12.83 6.14 2.04
N TYR A 228 -13.86 5.52 2.62
CA TYR A 228 -15.20 6.09 2.70
C TYR A 228 -15.83 5.84 4.06
N ASN A 229 -16.27 6.93 4.70
CA ASN A 229 -16.77 6.93 6.07
C ASN A 229 -18.10 7.70 6.18
N LYS A 230 -19.08 7.36 5.34
CA LYS A 230 -20.43 7.95 5.41
C LYS A 230 -21.51 6.88 5.27
N CYS A 231 -22.61 7.07 6.00
CA CYS A 231 -23.83 6.30 5.79
C CYS A 231 -24.80 7.12 4.94
N ASP A 232 -24.68 7.02 3.62
CA ASP A 232 -25.59 7.65 2.68
C ASP A 232 -26.01 6.68 1.55
N PRO A 233 -27.11 5.93 1.74
CA PRO A 233 -27.56 4.94 0.77
C PRO A 233 -28.05 5.56 -0.56
N ASN A 234 -28.27 6.88 -0.62
CA ASN A 234 -28.66 7.56 -1.86
C ASN A 234 -27.47 7.82 -2.77
N VAL A 235 -26.25 7.84 -2.20
CA VAL A 235 -25.00 8.12 -2.93
C VAL A 235 -24.21 6.84 -3.17
N PHE A 236 -24.16 5.95 -2.17
CA PHE A 236 -23.42 4.70 -2.28
C PHE A 236 -24.12 3.56 -1.53
N ASN A 237 -24.28 2.43 -2.19
CA ASN A 237 -24.83 1.23 -1.55
C ASN A 237 -23.81 0.67 -0.54
N SER A 238 -24.12 0.82 0.75
CA SER A 238 -23.24 0.42 1.85
C SER A 238 -22.88 -1.07 1.86
N SER A 239 -23.70 -1.95 1.27
CA SER A 239 -23.41 -3.39 1.19
C SER A 239 -22.19 -3.74 0.33
N ASN A 240 -21.73 -2.80 -0.51
CA ASN A 240 -20.51 -2.93 -1.29
C ASN A 240 -19.23 -2.67 -0.48
N GLN A 241 -19.33 -2.05 0.70
CA GLN A 241 -18.21 -1.84 1.63
C GLN A 241 -18.39 -2.76 2.83
N ARG A 242 -17.42 -3.67 3.04
CA ARG A 242 -17.55 -4.72 4.06
C ARG A 242 -17.68 -4.19 5.48
N ILE A 243 -16.97 -3.10 5.79
CA ILE A 243 -17.09 -2.38 7.06
C ILE A 243 -17.64 -1.00 6.75
N SER A 244 -18.95 -0.81 6.90
CA SER A 244 -19.65 0.41 6.52
C SER A 244 -19.97 1.29 7.72
N ALA A 245 -19.93 2.61 7.52
CA ALA A 245 -20.38 3.60 8.51
C ALA A 245 -21.88 3.49 8.85
N CYS A 246 -22.67 2.73 8.10
CA CYS A 246 -24.07 2.45 8.44
C CYS A 246 -24.22 1.42 9.57
N ASP A 247 -23.15 0.72 9.95
CA ASP A 247 -23.19 -0.30 10.99
C ASP A 247 -22.82 0.30 12.36
N ALA A 248 -23.80 0.32 13.27
CA ALA A 248 -23.60 0.79 14.63
C ALA A 248 -22.92 -0.26 15.53
N ASN A 249 -22.83 -1.52 15.11
CA ASN A 249 -22.23 -2.62 15.86
C ASN A 249 -21.44 -3.58 14.94
N PRO A 250 -20.34 -3.12 14.32
CA PRO A 250 -19.54 -3.93 13.38
C PRO A 250 -18.87 -5.15 14.03
N GLY A 251 -18.79 -5.19 15.36
CA GLY A 251 -18.12 -6.25 16.11
C GLY A 251 -16.59 -6.19 16.01
N TYR A 252 -15.91 -7.21 16.56
CA TYR A 252 -14.46 -7.40 16.43
C TYR A 252 -13.61 -6.15 16.74
N GLY A 253 -13.92 -5.46 17.83
CA GLY A 253 -13.18 -4.27 18.29
C GLY A 253 -13.28 -3.04 17.39
N LEU A 254 -14.04 -3.09 16.29
CA LEU A 254 -14.22 -1.96 15.38
C LEU A 254 -15.09 -0.86 16.00
N ASN A 255 -14.82 0.39 15.63
CA ASN A 255 -15.59 1.53 16.12
C ASN A 255 -16.99 1.57 15.47
N PRO A 256 -18.05 1.84 16.25
CA PRO A 256 -19.40 2.07 15.73
C PRO A 256 -19.47 3.18 14.68
N ASN A 257 -20.25 2.96 13.62
CA ASN A 257 -20.52 3.95 12.56
C ASN A 257 -19.27 4.51 11.87
N GLN A 258 -18.21 3.70 11.78
CA GLN A 258 -16.99 4.04 11.06
C GLN A 258 -16.85 3.14 9.84
N GLY A 259 -16.92 3.73 8.64
CA GLY A 259 -16.60 3.06 7.39
C GLY A 259 -15.10 2.87 7.28
N ARG A 260 -14.67 1.65 6.98
CA ARG A 260 -13.26 1.24 6.96
C ARG A 260 -12.93 0.52 5.66
N GLY A 261 -11.64 0.36 5.39
CA GLY A 261 -11.18 -0.30 4.17
C GLY A 261 -9.70 -0.64 4.18
N ALA A 262 -9.19 -0.95 3.00
CA ALA A 262 -7.77 -1.16 2.74
C ALA A 262 -7.37 -0.34 1.52
N PRO A 263 -7.28 1.00 1.62
CA PRO A 263 -6.87 1.84 0.50
C PRO A 263 -5.38 1.62 0.19
N GLU A 264 -4.91 2.16 -0.94
CA GLU A 264 -3.57 1.89 -1.47
C GLU A 264 -2.84 3.18 -1.85
N ILE A 265 -1.53 3.20 -1.55
CA ILE A 265 -0.59 4.25 -1.98
C ILE A 265 0.60 3.57 -2.65
N ASP A 266 0.81 3.89 -3.93
CA ASP A 266 1.94 3.40 -4.69
C ASP A 266 3.06 4.44 -4.68
N VAL A 267 4.14 4.16 -3.94
CA VAL A 267 5.35 5.00 -3.97
C VAL A 267 5.94 4.97 -5.38
N LEU A 268 5.99 3.76 -5.95
CA LEU A 268 6.43 3.43 -7.28
C LEU A 268 5.69 2.17 -7.72
N GLU A 269 5.02 2.22 -8.85
CA GLU A 269 4.49 1.03 -9.52
C GLU A 269 4.73 1.13 -11.03
N GLY A 270 5.48 0.19 -11.62
CA GLY A 270 5.72 0.18 -13.06
C GLY A 270 7.16 -0.05 -13.48
N GLY A 271 7.37 -0.13 -14.78
CA GLY A 271 8.66 -0.38 -15.41
C GLY A 271 8.62 0.00 -16.89
N GLY A 272 9.60 -0.43 -17.68
CA GLY A 272 9.67 0.02 -19.07
C GLY A 272 9.95 1.52 -19.16
N LEU A 273 9.05 2.24 -19.81
CA LEU A 273 9.21 3.66 -20.15
C LEU A 273 8.83 4.63 -19.01
N ALA A 274 8.00 4.18 -18.07
CA ALA A 274 7.41 5.03 -17.04
C ALA A 274 6.98 4.23 -15.83
N VAL A 275 6.86 4.92 -14.71
CA VAL A 275 6.27 4.39 -13.48
C VAL A 275 5.11 5.28 -13.07
N SER A 276 4.17 4.70 -12.34
CA SER A 276 3.02 5.37 -11.76
C SER A 276 3.27 5.71 -10.30
N SER A 277 2.77 6.87 -9.91
CA SER A 277 2.56 7.27 -8.53
C SER A 277 1.07 7.44 -8.34
N SER A 278 0.50 6.63 -7.45
CA SER A 278 -0.93 6.31 -7.47
C SER A 278 -1.54 6.30 -6.07
N LEU A 279 -2.78 6.77 -5.99
CA LEU A 279 -3.66 6.60 -4.84
C LEU A 279 -4.91 5.84 -5.30
N GLN A 280 -5.11 4.61 -4.81
CA GLN A 280 -6.31 3.84 -5.13
C GLN A 280 -7.37 3.99 -4.05
N ILE A 281 -8.60 4.33 -4.46
CA ILE A 281 -9.70 4.68 -3.56
C ILE A 281 -11.06 4.21 -4.08
N ALA A 282 -11.93 3.87 -3.14
CA ALA A 282 -13.34 3.57 -3.39
C ALA A 282 -14.27 4.24 -2.35
N PRO A 283 -15.53 4.55 -2.70
CA PRO A 283 -16.16 4.39 -4.02
C PRO A 283 -15.50 5.27 -5.08
N GLY A 284 -15.38 4.80 -6.32
CA GLY A 284 -14.82 5.61 -7.40
C GLY A 284 -15.78 6.70 -7.87
N MET A 285 -15.30 7.55 -8.77
CA MET A 285 -16.04 8.65 -9.33
C MET A 285 -17.17 8.17 -10.26
N PRO A 286 -18.40 8.71 -10.13
CA PRO A 286 -19.47 8.42 -11.07
C PRO A 286 -19.18 8.99 -12.47
N ASP A 287 -19.70 8.36 -13.53
CA ASP A 287 -19.46 8.75 -14.93
C ASP A 287 -19.82 10.20 -15.24
N ASP A 288 -20.85 10.74 -14.56
CA ASP A 288 -21.30 12.14 -14.68
C ASP A 288 -20.18 13.14 -14.37
N TYR A 289 -19.17 12.73 -13.60
CA TYR A 289 -18.01 13.57 -13.24
C TYR A 289 -16.74 13.18 -13.98
N ARG A 290 -16.76 12.16 -14.86
CA ARG A 290 -15.56 11.74 -15.63
C ARG A 290 -15.38 12.56 -16.90
N MET A 291 -14.27 12.33 -17.62
CA MET A 291 -14.09 12.92 -18.95
C MET A 291 -15.24 12.56 -19.89
N PHE A 292 -15.50 13.41 -20.90
CA PHE A 292 -16.42 13.01 -21.97
C PHE A 292 -15.82 11.83 -22.75
N SER A 293 -16.64 10.82 -23.03
CA SER A 293 -16.21 9.68 -23.82
C SER A 293 -15.85 10.13 -25.25
N PRO A 294 -14.81 9.53 -25.86
CA PRO A 294 -14.53 9.70 -27.28
C PRO A 294 -15.78 9.41 -28.13
N ASP A 295 -16.09 10.30 -29.07
CA ASP A 295 -17.20 10.16 -30.01
C ASP A 295 -16.69 9.59 -31.36
N PRO A 296 -17.03 8.33 -31.70
CA PRO A 296 -16.60 7.75 -32.97
C PRO A 296 -17.04 8.55 -34.21
N SER A 297 -18.10 9.35 -34.11
CA SER A 297 -18.57 10.19 -35.21
C SER A 297 -17.62 11.34 -35.54
N THR A 298 -16.75 11.75 -34.60
CA THR A 298 -15.67 12.73 -34.84
C THR A 298 -14.37 12.10 -35.34
N GLY A 299 -14.37 10.80 -35.64
CA GLY A 299 -13.18 10.03 -36.00
C GLY A 299 -12.35 9.59 -34.79
N ASP A 300 -12.85 9.76 -33.57
CA ASP A 300 -12.14 9.35 -32.37
C ASP A 300 -12.24 7.84 -32.15
N TYR A 301 -11.16 7.25 -31.68
CA TYR A 301 -11.13 5.86 -31.23
C TYR A 301 -11.04 5.82 -29.71
N GLY A 302 -11.45 4.70 -29.10
CA GLY A 302 -11.58 4.57 -27.64
C GLY A 302 -10.30 4.81 -26.83
N GLY A 303 -9.12 4.92 -27.45
CA GLY A 303 -7.84 5.21 -26.77
C GLY A 303 -7.24 6.58 -27.10
N CYS A 304 -7.92 7.43 -27.87
CA CYS A 304 -7.34 8.72 -28.32
C CYS A 304 -6.95 9.64 -27.17
N PHE A 305 -7.60 9.53 -26.01
CA PHE A 305 -7.36 10.40 -24.86
C PHE A 305 -6.02 10.10 -24.19
N TYR A 306 -5.53 8.86 -24.24
CA TYR A 306 -4.19 8.51 -23.73
C TYR A 306 -3.08 9.22 -24.51
N GLY A 307 -3.32 9.53 -25.79
CA GLY A 307 -2.43 10.31 -26.64
C GLY A 307 -2.80 11.78 -26.76
N TYR A 308 -3.82 12.26 -26.02
CA TYR A 308 -4.38 13.61 -26.14
C TYR A 308 -4.81 13.99 -27.58
N ALA A 309 -5.23 13.00 -28.36
CA ALA A 309 -5.50 13.12 -29.79
C ALA A 309 -7.00 13.10 -30.13
N CYS A 310 -7.90 13.09 -29.15
CA CYS A 310 -9.33 13.12 -29.40
C CYS A 310 -9.75 14.47 -29.99
N SER A 311 -10.63 14.44 -30.97
CA SER A 311 -11.33 15.61 -31.49
C SER A 311 -12.52 15.98 -30.61
N THR A 312 -13.05 15.02 -29.83
CA THR A 312 -14.15 15.22 -28.89
C THR A 312 -13.76 16.23 -27.81
N ARG A 313 -14.52 17.33 -27.73
CA ARG A 313 -14.28 18.37 -26.74
C ARG A 313 -14.52 17.84 -25.33
N GLY A 314 -13.51 17.97 -24.47
CA GLY A 314 -13.53 17.45 -23.10
C GLY A 314 -12.99 16.02 -22.96
N ALA A 315 -12.70 15.31 -24.06
CA ALA A 315 -12.19 13.93 -23.96
C ALA A 315 -10.68 13.84 -23.69
N ASN A 316 -9.90 14.86 -24.07
CA ASN A 316 -8.44 14.81 -23.93
C ASN A 316 -7.92 15.10 -22.54
N ASN A 317 -8.57 16.03 -21.82
CA ASN A 317 -8.05 16.54 -20.57
C ASN A 317 -9.19 16.68 -19.57
N ILE A 318 -8.89 16.25 -18.35
CA ILE A 318 -9.77 16.38 -17.20
C ILE A 318 -10.10 17.86 -16.98
N ASP A 319 -11.40 18.14 -16.84
CA ASP A 319 -11.97 19.47 -16.64
C ASP A 319 -11.54 20.50 -17.69
N VAL A 320 -11.12 20.09 -18.88
CA VAL A 320 -10.64 21.02 -19.92
C VAL A 320 -11.40 20.81 -21.23
N PRO A 321 -12.08 21.85 -21.76
CA PRO A 321 -12.23 23.19 -21.17
C PRO A 321 -13.30 23.23 -20.05
N THR A 322 -13.00 23.80 -18.87
CA THR A 322 -13.96 23.83 -17.74
C THR A 322 -15.29 24.48 -18.10
N ALA A 323 -15.28 25.54 -18.92
CA ALA A 323 -16.52 26.19 -19.37
C ALA A 323 -17.42 25.26 -20.21
N TYR A 324 -16.83 24.25 -20.87
CA TYR A 324 -17.60 23.22 -21.57
C TYR A 324 -18.29 22.30 -20.58
N TYR A 325 -17.57 21.76 -19.59
CA TYR A 325 -18.15 20.92 -18.53
C TYR A 325 -19.25 21.65 -17.76
N GLN A 326 -18.99 22.88 -17.32
CA GLN A 326 -19.96 23.70 -16.62
C GLN A 326 -21.23 23.93 -17.44
N ARG A 327 -21.11 24.16 -18.75
CA ARG A 327 -22.28 24.36 -19.63
C ARG A 327 -23.06 23.07 -19.88
N GLN A 328 -22.36 21.95 -20.08
CA GLN A 328 -22.99 20.68 -20.46
C GLN A 328 -23.57 19.93 -19.26
N ARG A 329 -22.93 20.01 -18.08
CA ARG A 329 -23.32 19.23 -16.89
C ARG A 329 -23.70 20.10 -15.69
N GLY A 330 -23.41 21.40 -15.70
CA GLY A 330 -23.68 22.30 -14.57
C GLY A 330 -22.64 22.23 -13.44
N HIS A 331 -21.57 21.45 -13.62
CA HIS A 331 -20.47 21.30 -12.67
C HIS A 331 -19.17 20.91 -13.38
N ARG A 332 -18.06 20.90 -12.63
CA ARG A 332 -16.73 20.44 -13.09
C ARG A 332 -16.63 18.92 -13.14
N SER A 333 -15.66 18.40 -13.90
CA SER A 333 -15.29 16.98 -13.88
C SER A 333 -14.06 16.72 -13.00
N TRP A 334 -13.91 15.49 -12.50
CA TRP A 334 -12.74 14.96 -11.79
C TRP A 334 -12.46 15.53 -10.39
N TYR A 335 -11.52 14.88 -9.68
CA TYR A 335 -10.91 15.33 -8.44
C TYR A 335 -10.11 16.62 -8.69
N GLN A 336 -10.42 17.71 -7.98
CA GLN A 336 -9.81 19.02 -8.23
C GLN A 336 -8.47 19.18 -7.50
N GLY A 337 -7.61 20.10 -7.92
CA GLY A 337 -6.43 20.50 -7.13
C GLY A 337 -5.23 19.55 -7.17
N LEU A 338 -5.17 18.66 -8.17
CA LEU A 338 -4.00 17.82 -8.43
C LEU A 338 -2.81 18.67 -8.88
N GLN A 339 -1.64 18.48 -8.27
CA GLN A 339 -0.43 19.27 -8.55
C GLN A 339 0.66 18.39 -9.16
N TYR A 340 1.38 18.93 -10.15
CA TYR A 340 2.44 18.23 -10.90
C TYR A 340 3.70 19.06 -10.93
N ALA A 341 4.85 18.39 -10.90
CA ALA A 341 6.16 19.02 -11.01
C ALA A 341 7.09 18.19 -11.88
N SER A 342 8.08 18.85 -12.49
CA SER A 342 8.96 18.20 -13.47
C SER A 342 9.89 17.21 -12.77
N ASN A 343 10.08 16.03 -13.38
CA ASN A 343 11.18 15.15 -13.03
C ASN A 343 12.48 15.77 -13.54
N ASN A 344 13.34 16.20 -12.61
CA ASN A 344 14.56 16.94 -12.91
C ASN A 344 15.76 16.04 -13.28
N GLU A 345 15.63 14.72 -13.17
CA GLU A 345 16.72 13.76 -13.47
C GLU A 345 16.90 13.51 -14.98
N CYS A 346 15.89 13.85 -15.78
CA CYS A 346 15.98 13.73 -17.22
C CYS A 346 16.72 14.90 -17.87
N THR A 347 17.47 14.61 -18.93
CA THR A 347 18.06 15.62 -19.81
C THR A 347 17.00 16.60 -20.31
N ARG A 348 17.31 17.90 -20.27
CA ARG A 348 16.44 18.96 -20.79
C ARG A 348 16.28 18.83 -22.30
N ASN A 349 15.05 19.04 -22.75
CA ASN A 349 14.68 19.21 -24.14
C ASN A 349 13.87 20.50 -24.30
N ALA A 350 14.44 21.48 -24.99
CA ALA A 350 13.82 22.78 -25.23
C ALA A 350 12.47 22.66 -25.97
N SER A 351 12.26 21.61 -26.77
CA SER A 351 10.98 21.40 -27.46
C SER A 351 9.84 20.98 -26.52
N LEU A 352 10.16 20.50 -25.31
CA LEU A 352 9.19 20.14 -24.28
C LEU A 352 8.96 21.28 -23.28
N GLN A 353 9.74 22.36 -23.36
CA GLN A 353 9.63 23.48 -22.45
C GLN A 353 8.34 24.26 -22.74
N GLN A 354 7.49 24.38 -21.73
CA GLN A 354 6.25 25.15 -21.81
C GLN A 354 6.47 26.58 -21.27
N SER A 355 5.90 27.57 -21.96
CA SER A 355 5.99 28.97 -21.55
C SER A 355 4.90 29.33 -20.55
N TYR A 356 5.31 29.77 -19.35
CA TYR A 356 4.38 30.26 -18.33
C TYR A 356 3.42 31.33 -18.88
N ASN A 357 3.92 32.30 -19.65
CA ASN A 357 3.07 33.37 -20.19
C ASN A 357 2.02 32.84 -21.17
N ILE A 358 2.37 31.85 -21.99
CA ILE A 358 1.43 31.22 -22.92
C ILE A 358 0.37 30.43 -22.14
N ILE A 359 0.78 29.64 -21.16
CA ILE A 359 -0.14 28.85 -20.33
C ILE A 359 -1.03 29.76 -19.47
N ALA A 360 -0.49 30.80 -18.85
CA ALA A 360 -1.25 31.76 -18.06
C ALA A 360 -2.27 32.53 -18.93
N ALA A 361 -1.92 32.86 -20.18
CA ALA A 361 -2.85 33.44 -21.14
C ALA A 361 -3.97 32.44 -21.52
N SER A 362 -3.63 31.17 -21.72
CA SER A 362 -4.57 30.05 -21.97
C SER A 362 -5.56 29.87 -20.80
N ILE A 363 -5.05 29.84 -19.56
CA ILE A 363 -5.85 29.78 -18.33
C ILE A 363 -6.82 30.96 -18.26
N LYS A 364 -6.33 32.18 -18.53
CA LYS A 364 -7.16 33.40 -18.52
C LYS A 364 -8.21 33.39 -19.64
N ALA A 365 -7.93 32.74 -20.76
CA ALA A 365 -8.86 32.54 -21.88
C ALA A 365 -9.89 31.41 -21.62
N GLY A 366 -9.81 30.69 -20.49
CA GLY A 366 -10.68 29.56 -20.18
C GLY A 366 -10.27 28.23 -20.83
N GLU A 367 -9.05 28.18 -21.37
CA GLU A 367 -8.37 27.03 -21.98
C GLU A 367 -7.38 26.43 -20.97
N LEU A 368 -7.90 26.02 -19.81
CA LEU A 368 -7.12 25.66 -18.62
C LEU A 368 -6.11 24.53 -18.86
N HIS A 369 -4.89 24.68 -18.32
CA HIS A 369 -3.92 23.60 -18.16
C HIS A 369 -3.19 23.76 -16.82
N TRP A 370 -3.16 22.69 -16.01
CA TRP A 370 -2.30 22.55 -14.83
C TRP A 370 -1.03 21.79 -15.22
N GLY A 371 0.08 21.95 -14.47
CA GLY A 371 1.31 21.18 -14.68
C GLY A 371 2.17 21.70 -15.85
N ILE A 372 2.95 22.75 -15.61
CA ILE A 372 3.83 23.35 -16.61
C ILE A 372 5.23 22.72 -16.55
N ASN A 373 5.70 22.19 -17.66
CA ASN A 373 7.09 21.77 -17.83
C ASN A 373 8.00 22.97 -18.14
N TYR A 374 8.23 23.84 -17.15
CA TYR A 374 9.05 25.04 -17.32
C TYR A 374 10.54 24.73 -17.59
N ASN A 375 10.97 23.50 -17.27
CA ASN A 375 12.36 23.08 -17.33
C ASN A 375 12.66 22.26 -18.61
N GLY A 376 11.63 21.84 -19.35
CA GLY A 376 11.75 20.99 -20.53
C GLY A 376 12.29 19.59 -20.22
N THR A 377 12.19 19.10 -18.98
CA THR A 377 12.67 17.76 -18.60
C THR A 377 11.54 16.72 -18.75
N CYS A 378 11.70 15.52 -18.18
CA CYS A 378 10.58 14.58 -18.09
C CYS A 378 9.49 15.19 -17.22
N PHE A 379 8.26 15.22 -17.72
CA PHE A 379 7.13 15.78 -17.00
C PHE A 379 6.11 14.68 -16.70
N PRO A 380 5.66 14.52 -15.45
CA PRO A 380 4.57 13.62 -15.11
C PRO A 380 3.31 13.99 -15.87
N VAL A 381 2.62 12.98 -16.35
CA VAL A 381 1.36 13.12 -17.08
C VAL A 381 0.28 12.47 -16.23
N ILE A 382 -0.89 13.11 -16.13
CA ILE A 382 -2.02 12.51 -15.43
C ILE A 382 -2.38 11.20 -16.13
N ASN A 383 -2.49 10.12 -15.36
CA ASN A 383 -2.90 8.85 -15.92
C ASN A 383 -4.41 8.90 -16.16
N SER A 384 -4.84 8.68 -17.41
CA SER A 384 -6.26 8.59 -17.75
C SER A 384 -6.91 7.28 -17.29
N TYR A 385 -6.17 6.38 -16.63
CA TYR A 385 -6.71 5.19 -16.00
C TYR A 385 -7.72 5.56 -14.92
N THR A 386 -8.99 5.23 -15.17
CA THR A 386 -10.12 5.54 -14.30
C THR A 386 -10.38 4.46 -13.24
N GLY A 387 -9.37 3.67 -12.88
CA GLY A 387 -9.54 2.47 -12.05
C GLY A 387 -10.36 1.38 -12.76
N ALA A 388 -11.01 0.52 -11.97
CA ALA A 388 -11.82 -0.60 -12.47
C ALA A 388 -13.21 -0.64 -11.81
N TYR A 389 -14.16 -1.27 -12.51
CA TYR A 389 -15.45 -1.64 -11.95
C TYR A 389 -15.37 -3.06 -11.41
N LEU A 390 -15.41 -3.19 -10.08
CA LEU A 390 -15.24 -4.46 -9.37
C LEU A 390 -16.61 -5.10 -9.16
N CYS A 391 -16.72 -6.39 -9.45
CA CYS A 391 -17.97 -7.14 -9.38
C CYS A 391 -17.77 -8.54 -8.81
N ASP A 392 -18.83 -9.05 -8.19
CA ASP A 392 -18.96 -10.49 -7.93
C ASP A 392 -19.13 -11.29 -9.26
N PRO A 393 -18.80 -12.60 -9.29
CA PRO A 393 -18.92 -13.43 -10.50
C PRO A 393 -20.34 -13.56 -11.07
N ASP A 394 -21.37 -13.37 -10.24
CA ASP A 394 -22.77 -13.55 -10.64
C ASP A 394 -23.44 -12.25 -11.11
N ASN A 395 -22.70 -11.13 -11.07
CA ASN A 395 -23.20 -9.80 -11.36
C ASN A 395 -23.53 -9.62 -12.85
N THR A 396 -24.63 -8.92 -13.13
CA THR A 396 -25.12 -8.67 -14.50
C THR A 396 -24.89 -7.24 -14.98
N ASN A 397 -24.21 -6.41 -14.18
CA ASN A 397 -23.94 -5.02 -14.52
C ASN A 397 -22.99 -4.93 -15.72
N SER A 398 -23.38 -4.20 -16.75
CA SER A 398 -22.63 -4.08 -18.00
C SER A 398 -21.23 -3.47 -17.86
N LYS A 399 -20.93 -2.83 -16.72
CA LYS A 399 -19.60 -2.30 -16.41
C LYS A 399 -18.61 -3.35 -15.91
N CYS A 400 -19.08 -4.50 -15.45
CA CYS A 400 -18.20 -5.59 -15.05
C CYS A 400 -17.38 -6.07 -16.26
N THR A 401 -16.12 -6.46 -16.05
CA THR A 401 -15.25 -6.96 -17.13
C THR A 401 -15.83 -8.19 -17.85
N SER A 402 -16.58 -9.02 -17.12
CA SER A 402 -17.24 -10.21 -17.66
C SER A 402 -18.60 -10.41 -16.99
N PRO A 403 -19.62 -9.63 -17.38
CA PRO A 403 -20.92 -9.70 -16.75
C PRO A 403 -21.60 -11.04 -17.04
N ARG A 404 -22.20 -11.63 -16.03
CA ARG A 404 -22.97 -12.88 -16.18
C ARG A 404 -24.17 -12.61 -17.07
N ASN A 405 -24.31 -13.39 -18.13
CA ASN A 405 -25.49 -13.34 -18.99
C ASN A 405 -26.66 -14.15 -18.40
N ALA A 406 -27.86 -13.98 -18.94
CA ALA A 406 -29.07 -14.66 -18.43
C ALA A 406 -29.02 -16.20 -18.55
N SER A 407 -28.29 -16.74 -19.53
CA SER A 407 -28.16 -18.19 -19.76
C SER A 407 -27.13 -18.89 -18.88
N THR A 408 -26.16 -18.16 -18.32
CA THR A 408 -25.14 -18.72 -17.43
C THR A 408 -25.72 -18.90 -16.02
N PRO A 409 -25.73 -20.12 -15.45
CA PRO A 409 -26.19 -20.35 -14.08
C PRO A 409 -25.38 -19.54 -13.06
N LYS A 410 -26.01 -19.14 -11.95
CA LYS A 410 -25.30 -18.49 -10.84
C LYS A 410 -24.35 -19.48 -10.17
N SER A 411 -23.14 -19.02 -9.87
CA SER A 411 -22.15 -19.76 -9.10
C SER A 411 -22.51 -19.84 -7.62
N GLY A 412 -23.13 -18.78 -7.07
CA GLY A 412 -23.40 -18.66 -5.62
C GLY A 412 -22.12 -18.56 -4.77
N ALA A 413 -20.98 -18.23 -5.38
CA ALA A 413 -19.68 -18.27 -4.73
C ALA A 413 -19.51 -17.21 -3.63
N MET A 414 -20.20 -16.08 -3.73
CA MET A 414 -20.15 -14.99 -2.76
C MET A 414 -21.42 -14.12 -2.82
N SER A 415 -21.61 -13.29 -1.79
CA SER A 415 -22.68 -12.28 -1.80
C SER A 415 -22.45 -11.27 -2.92
N SER A 416 -23.53 -10.85 -3.58
CA SER A 416 -23.43 -9.91 -4.70
C SER A 416 -22.88 -8.56 -4.27
N PHE A 417 -22.04 -7.98 -5.12
CA PHE A 417 -21.53 -6.63 -5.00
C PHE A 417 -21.12 -6.11 -6.38
N ASP A 418 -21.21 -4.79 -6.54
CA ASP A 418 -20.56 -4.11 -7.63
C ASP A 418 -20.27 -2.65 -7.29
N TYR A 419 -19.05 -2.20 -7.54
CA TYR A 419 -18.65 -0.82 -7.27
C TYR A 419 -17.48 -0.40 -8.16
N GLN A 420 -17.44 0.89 -8.48
CA GLN A 420 -16.29 1.51 -9.12
C GLN A 420 -15.21 1.78 -8.06
N MET A 421 -13.95 1.64 -8.43
CA MET A 421 -12.81 2.26 -7.74
C MET A 421 -12.05 3.19 -8.69
N ASP A 422 -11.26 4.12 -8.16
CA ASP A 422 -10.35 4.96 -8.95
C ASP A 422 -8.92 4.76 -8.50
N ALA A 423 -7.98 4.89 -9.44
CA ALA A 423 -6.56 5.05 -9.17
C ALA A 423 -6.13 6.47 -9.60
N ILE A 424 -6.18 7.42 -8.67
CA ILE A 424 -5.75 8.79 -8.94
C ILE A 424 -4.24 8.78 -9.06
N SER A 425 -3.74 8.94 -10.28
CA SER A 425 -2.33 8.67 -10.56
C SER A 425 -1.70 9.59 -11.58
N SER A 426 -0.39 9.69 -11.50
CA SER A 426 0.45 10.31 -12.53
C SER A 426 1.53 9.34 -12.98
N ASN A 427 1.63 9.14 -14.29
CA ASN A 427 2.72 8.40 -14.90
C ASN A 427 3.85 9.36 -15.21
N TRP A 428 5.05 9.06 -14.75
CA TRP A 428 6.22 9.88 -15.04
C TRP A 428 7.30 9.08 -15.77
N PRO A 429 7.88 9.64 -16.85
CA PRO A 429 8.86 8.89 -17.62
C PRO A 429 10.15 8.62 -16.83
N LEU A 430 10.69 7.42 -17.03
CA LEU A 430 11.95 7.02 -16.43
C LEU A 430 13.15 7.55 -17.22
N HIS A 431 14.17 7.99 -16.48
CA HIS A 431 15.52 8.15 -16.98
C HIS A 431 16.28 6.82 -16.81
N VAL A 432 17.27 6.55 -17.66
CA VAL A 432 18.00 5.27 -17.67
C VAL A 432 18.71 5.00 -16.34
N GLY A 433 19.05 6.05 -15.58
CA GLY A 433 19.62 5.99 -14.25
C GLY A 433 18.81 5.15 -13.25
N ALA A 434 17.48 5.10 -13.37
CA ALA A 434 16.63 4.26 -12.52
C ALA A 434 16.95 2.75 -12.63
N TYR A 435 17.53 2.32 -13.75
CA TYR A 435 17.95 0.93 -13.99
C TYR A 435 19.45 0.71 -13.79
N LEU A 436 20.25 1.78 -13.82
CA LEU A 436 21.72 1.71 -13.72
C LEU A 436 22.27 2.03 -12.35
N ASP A 437 21.50 2.71 -11.50
CA ASP A 437 21.91 3.19 -10.19
C ASP A 437 20.71 3.27 -9.25
N TYR A 438 20.99 3.56 -7.98
CA TYR A 438 19.98 3.76 -6.97
C TYR A 438 19.39 5.18 -7.03
N VAL A 439 18.06 5.23 -7.04
CA VAL A 439 17.24 6.43 -7.02
C VAL A 439 16.48 6.51 -5.70
N VAL A 440 16.29 7.73 -5.19
CA VAL A 440 15.57 7.96 -3.92
C VAL A 440 14.13 8.33 -4.23
N TYR A 441 13.22 7.41 -3.94
CA TYR A 441 11.77 7.54 -4.07
C TYR A 441 11.17 7.92 -2.73
N GLN A 442 10.26 8.89 -2.71
CA GLN A 442 9.69 9.40 -1.48
C GLN A 442 8.19 9.63 -1.58
N VAL A 443 7.47 9.34 -0.50
CA VAL A 443 6.09 9.73 -0.29
C VAL A 443 5.97 10.43 1.05
N GLU A 444 5.44 11.66 1.04
CA GLU A 444 5.02 12.39 2.23
C GLU A 444 3.50 12.36 2.32
N TRP A 445 2.98 11.76 3.39
CA TRP A 445 1.55 11.54 3.61
C TRP A 445 1.12 12.13 4.95
N VAL A 446 0.13 13.02 4.93
CA VAL A 446 -0.52 13.60 6.11
C VAL A 446 -2.02 13.32 6.01
N THR A 447 -2.60 12.82 7.10
CA THR A 447 -4.04 12.50 7.17
C THR A 447 -4.88 13.74 7.48
N GLY A 448 -6.20 13.58 7.51
CA GLY A 448 -7.13 14.65 7.89
C GLY A 448 -7.56 15.56 6.74
N GLU A 449 -8.45 16.51 7.04
CA GLU A 449 -9.08 17.42 6.07
C GLU A 449 -8.08 18.36 5.39
N ASN A 450 -7.00 18.72 6.10
CA ASN A 450 -5.89 19.53 5.60
C ASN A 450 -4.70 18.68 5.11
N GLY A 451 -4.89 17.36 5.05
CA GLY A 451 -3.89 16.38 4.66
C GLY A 451 -3.53 16.40 3.16
N TYR A 452 -2.62 15.53 2.78
CA TYR A 452 -2.16 15.35 1.39
C TYR A 452 -1.31 14.08 1.27
N VAL A 453 -1.13 13.60 0.04
CA VAL A 453 -0.08 12.65 -0.34
C VAL A 453 0.76 13.30 -1.45
N ARG A 454 2.07 13.40 -1.23
CA ARG A 454 3.04 14.00 -2.14
C ARG A 454 4.15 13.02 -2.48
N TRP A 455 4.33 12.75 -3.77
CA TRP A 455 5.43 11.96 -4.31
C TRP A 455 6.60 12.86 -4.66
N MET A 456 7.80 12.41 -4.32
CA MET A 456 9.05 13.11 -4.58
C MET A 456 10.11 12.16 -5.10
N LEU A 457 11.04 12.71 -5.89
CA LEU A 457 12.23 12.06 -6.39
C LEU A 457 13.44 12.89 -5.98
N HIS A 458 14.38 12.31 -5.23
CA HIS A 458 15.53 13.05 -4.68
C HIS A 458 15.13 14.35 -3.95
N GLY A 459 14.04 14.33 -3.20
CA GLY A 459 13.49 15.49 -2.48
C GLY A 459 12.75 16.51 -3.36
N SER A 460 12.72 16.34 -4.67
CA SER A 460 11.95 17.20 -5.59
C SER A 460 10.54 16.66 -5.78
N PRO A 461 9.48 17.48 -5.64
CA PRO A 461 8.11 17.02 -5.88
C PRO A 461 7.90 16.57 -7.32
N LEU A 462 7.05 15.56 -7.50
CA LEU A 462 6.57 15.05 -8.79
C LEU A 462 5.07 15.21 -8.93
N PHE A 463 4.32 14.79 -7.90
CA PHE A 463 2.87 14.74 -7.89
C PHE A 463 2.35 14.97 -6.47
N GLU A 464 1.23 15.67 -6.31
CA GLU A 464 0.53 15.80 -5.03
C GLU A 464 -0.98 15.71 -5.22
N ILE A 465 -1.61 14.96 -4.33
CA ILE A 465 -3.06 14.91 -4.12
C ILE A 465 -3.32 15.53 -2.75
N ALA A 466 -3.96 16.70 -2.71
CA ALA A 466 -4.41 17.29 -1.46
C ALA A 466 -5.68 16.54 -0.97
N ALA A 467 -5.93 16.48 0.33
CA ALA A 467 -7.15 15.87 0.87
C ALA A 467 -8.42 16.48 0.27
N SER A 468 -8.42 17.81 0.06
CA SER A 468 -9.50 18.54 -0.62
C SER A 468 -9.82 18.01 -2.02
N SER A 469 -8.87 17.37 -2.72
CA SER A 469 -9.10 16.76 -4.03
C SER A 469 -10.17 15.67 -3.99
N ILE A 470 -10.28 14.95 -2.86
CA ILE A 470 -11.18 13.79 -2.70
C ILE A 470 -12.29 14.03 -1.65
N THR A 471 -12.17 15.06 -0.83
CA THR A 471 -13.19 15.48 0.14
C THR A 471 -14.09 16.60 -0.39
N ASP A 472 -13.56 17.54 -1.16
CA ASP A 472 -14.29 18.64 -1.82
C ASP A 472 -14.50 18.35 -3.32
N VAL A 473 -15.23 17.29 -3.60
CA VAL A 473 -15.48 16.82 -4.97
C VAL A 473 -16.64 17.60 -5.63
N PRO A 474 -16.61 17.82 -6.95
CA PRO A 474 -17.72 18.46 -7.67
C PRO A 474 -19.05 17.74 -7.42
N GLN A 475 -20.14 18.50 -7.31
CA GLN A 475 -21.48 17.98 -7.08
C GLN A 475 -22.46 18.49 -8.13
N ASN A 476 -23.29 17.59 -8.65
CA ASN A 476 -24.53 17.96 -9.33
C ASN A 476 -25.63 18.32 -8.32
N SER A 477 -26.80 18.74 -8.82
CA SER A 477 -27.93 19.15 -7.97
C SER A 477 -28.43 18.06 -7.02
N LYS A 478 -28.17 16.79 -7.33
CA LYS A 478 -28.53 15.62 -6.50
C LYS A 478 -27.45 15.24 -5.48
N LYS A 479 -26.30 15.91 -5.48
CA LYS A 479 -25.13 15.60 -4.64
C LYS A 479 -24.70 14.12 -4.75
N SER A 480 -24.66 13.62 -5.98
CA SER A 480 -24.42 12.20 -6.26
C SER A 480 -22.95 11.79 -6.28
N ASN A 481 -22.00 12.72 -6.05
CA ASN A 481 -20.58 12.37 -6.01
C ASN A 481 -20.17 11.99 -4.57
N PRO A 482 -19.73 10.75 -4.31
CA PRO A 482 -19.30 10.34 -2.98
C PRO A 482 -18.04 11.09 -2.55
N GLN A 483 -18.17 11.90 -1.49
CA GLN A 483 -17.04 12.50 -0.78
C GLN A 483 -16.31 11.41 0.02
N LYS A 484 -15.01 11.23 -0.26
CA LYS A 484 -14.15 10.29 0.47
C LYS A 484 -13.57 10.95 1.72
N THR A 485 -12.88 10.14 2.51
CA THR A 485 -11.93 10.62 3.51
C THR A 485 -10.52 10.58 2.93
N MET A 486 -9.63 11.39 3.49
CA MET A 486 -8.21 11.17 3.28
C MET A 486 -7.85 9.77 3.80
N LEU A 487 -6.75 9.20 3.29
CA LEU A 487 -6.31 7.90 3.78
C LEU A 487 -5.93 8.02 5.25
N GLU A 488 -6.55 7.19 6.07
CA GLU A 488 -6.42 7.19 7.52
C GLU A 488 -6.14 5.80 8.08
N GLU A 489 -6.21 4.73 7.27
CA GLU A 489 -5.94 3.36 7.71
C GLU A 489 -4.46 3.18 8.09
N PRO A 490 -4.11 2.38 9.13
CA PRO A 490 -2.73 1.96 9.32
C PRO A 490 -2.30 1.10 8.13
N MET A 491 -1.21 1.49 7.46
CA MET A 491 -0.75 0.84 6.24
C MET A 491 0.55 0.09 6.47
N TYR A 492 0.72 -1.04 5.80
CA TYR A 492 1.95 -1.83 5.76
C TYR A 492 2.64 -1.67 4.40
N VAL A 493 3.95 -1.92 4.35
CA VAL A 493 4.78 -1.74 3.16
C VAL A 493 4.94 -3.06 2.41
N ILE A 494 4.95 -2.98 1.09
CA ILE A 494 5.10 -4.10 0.17
C ILE A 494 6.21 -3.80 -0.84
N PHE A 495 7.08 -4.78 -1.05
CA PHE A 495 8.02 -4.85 -2.16
C PHE A 495 7.69 -6.06 -3.02
N ASN A 496 7.53 -5.88 -4.33
CA ASN A 496 7.39 -6.99 -5.26
C ASN A 496 8.01 -6.67 -6.62
N VAL A 497 8.21 -7.70 -7.42
CA VAL A 497 8.46 -7.56 -8.86
C VAL A 497 7.52 -8.50 -9.58
N ALA A 498 6.55 -7.95 -10.29
CA ALA A 498 5.54 -8.69 -11.04
C ALA A 498 5.88 -8.75 -12.54
N LEU A 499 5.26 -9.67 -13.26
CA LEU A 499 5.35 -9.78 -14.72
C LEU A 499 3.95 -10.05 -15.29
N SER A 500 3.47 -9.21 -16.21
CA SER A 500 2.11 -9.36 -16.75
C SER A 500 2.08 -9.42 -18.27
N ALA A 501 1.10 -10.13 -18.79
CA ALA A 501 0.77 -10.11 -20.22
C ALA A 501 0.06 -8.82 -20.68
N THR A 502 -0.46 -8.02 -19.76
CA THR A 502 -1.41 -6.93 -20.08
C THR A 502 -0.88 -5.52 -19.79
N TRP A 503 0.27 -5.41 -19.14
CA TRP A 503 0.83 -4.13 -18.71
C TRP A 503 1.76 -3.45 -19.74
N GLY A 504 2.07 -2.17 -19.47
CA GLY A 504 2.96 -1.36 -20.30
C GLY A 504 4.41 -1.87 -20.34
N ALA A 505 4.91 -2.39 -19.21
CA ALA A 505 6.12 -3.20 -19.15
C ALA A 505 5.71 -4.67 -19.18
N LYS A 506 6.27 -5.44 -20.12
CA LYS A 506 5.92 -6.83 -20.33
C LYS A 506 7.13 -7.63 -20.75
N PRO A 507 7.22 -8.92 -20.35
CA PRO A 507 8.23 -9.80 -20.87
C PRO A 507 8.09 -10.03 -22.38
N PRO A 508 9.19 -10.42 -23.07
CA PRO A 508 9.09 -10.95 -24.42
C PRO A 508 8.13 -12.15 -24.48
N ASN A 509 7.42 -12.28 -25.60
CA ASN A 509 6.43 -13.34 -25.83
C ASN A 509 5.42 -13.53 -24.67
N PRO A 510 4.66 -12.49 -24.27
CA PRO A 510 3.79 -12.57 -23.10
C PRO A 510 2.76 -13.70 -23.21
N GLY A 511 2.63 -14.49 -22.14
CA GLY A 511 1.79 -15.70 -22.13
C GLY A 511 2.49 -16.97 -22.63
N SER A 512 3.80 -16.92 -22.86
CA SER A 512 4.67 -18.07 -23.18
C SER A 512 6.06 -17.89 -22.53
N GLU A 513 6.95 -18.86 -22.72
CA GLU A 513 8.34 -18.77 -22.31
C GLU A 513 9.03 -17.54 -22.91
N CYS A 514 9.96 -16.94 -22.17
CA CYS A 514 10.66 -15.71 -22.58
C CYS A 514 11.18 -15.77 -24.03
N ARG A 515 11.82 -16.89 -24.41
CA ARG A 515 12.42 -17.04 -25.74
C ARG A 515 11.44 -17.32 -26.87
N GLY A 516 10.20 -17.73 -26.56
CA GLY A 516 9.28 -18.26 -27.56
C GLY A 516 9.93 -19.42 -28.32
N ASP A 517 10.00 -19.31 -29.65
CA ASP A 517 10.66 -20.30 -30.53
C ASP A 517 12.19 -20.17 -30.60
N GLY A 518 12.77 -19.12 -29.99
CA GLY A 518 14.20 -18.86 -29.99
C GLY A 518 14.77 -18.27 -31.29
N ALA A 519 13.93 -17.86 -32.25
CA ALA A 519 14.39 -17.34 -33.54
C ALA A 519 14.86 -15.87 -33.49
N ASP A 520 14.38 -15.08 -32.51
CA ASP A 520 14.71 -13.66 -32.40
C ASP A 520 16.01 -13.44 -31.55
N PRO A 521 17.12 -12.98 -32.15
CA PRO A 521 18.38 -12.79 -31.44
C PRO A 521 18.37 -11.59 -30.46
N VAL A 522 17.45 -10.64 -30.58
CA VAL A 522 17.27 -9.56 -29.60
C VAL A 522 16.56 -10.11 -28.37
N VAL A 523 15.46 -10.84 -28.57
CA VAL A 523 14.72 -11.50 -27.49
C VAL A 523 15.64 -12.46 -26.73
N ASN A 524 16.43 -13.26 -27.44
CA ASN A 524 17.37 -14.19 -26.82
C ASN A 524 18.35 -13.48 -25.86
N ARG A 525 18.90 -12.33 -26.25
CA ARG A 525 19.82 -11.54 -25.41
C ARG A 525 19.12 -10.90 -24.20
N ILE A 526 17.85 -10.53 -24.34
CA ILE A 526 17.03 -10.05 -23.22
C ILE A 526 16.78 -11.20 -22.24
N CYS A 527 16.40 -12.37 -22.74
CA CYS A 527 16.18 -13.55 -21.90
C CYS A 527 17.49 -14.04 -21.25
N ASP A 528 18.63 -13.94 -21.92
CA ASP A 528 19.98 -14.19 -21.35
C ASP A 528 20.32 -13.24 -20.18
N SER A 529 19.59 -12.14 -20.02
CA SER A 529 19.80 -11.18 -18.94
C SER A 529 19.03 -11.53 -17.65
N PHE A 530 18.18 -12.56 -17.65
CA PHE A 530 17.67 -13.12 -16.39
C PHE A 530 18.79 -13.92 -15.69
N PRO A 531 18.89 -13.87 -14.34
CA PRO A 531 18.03 -13.15 -13.41
C PRO A 531 18.19 -11.63 -13.44
N MET A 532 17.06 -10.92 -13.31
CA MET A 532 17.03 -9.47 -13.07
C MET A 532 16.71 -9.18 -11.60
N PHE A 533 17.20 -8.06 -11.07
CA PHE A 533 17.10 -7.73 -9.65
C PHE A 533 16.49 -6.35 -9.42
N LEU A 534 15.44 -6.27 -8.60
CA LEU A 534 15.12 -5.05 -7.86
C LEU A 534 16.07 -5.02 -6.67
N LYS A 535 16.79 -3.92 -6.47
CA LYS A 535 17.66 -3.72 -5.30
C LYS A 535 17.13 -2.57 -4.46
N VAL A 536 17.09 -2.74 -3.14
CA VAL A 536 16.73 -1.69 -2.17
C VAL A 536 17.88 -1.55 -1.18
N ASP A 537 18.53 -0.39 -1.20
CA ASP A 537 19.64 -0.05 -0.31
C ASP A 537 19.15 0.23 1.10
N TYR A 538 18.14 1.09 1.24
CA TYR A 538 17.50 1.35 2.52
C TYR A 538 16.03 1.75 2.36
N ILE A 539 15.32 1.67 3.48
CA ILE A 539 13.99 2.24 3.70
C ILE A 539 13.99 2.98 5.03
N ARG A 540 13.41 4.19 5.07
CA ARG A 540 13.33 5.04 6.27
C ARG A 540 11.96 5.70 6.36
N LEU A 541 11.38 5.71 7.56
CA LEU A 541 10.11 6.36 7.85
C LEU A 541 10.29 7.41 8.93
N TYR A 542 9.73 8.60 8.68
CA TYR A 542 9.76 9.74 9.57
C TYR A 542 8.34 10.20 9.90
N GLN A 543 8.09 10.59 11.14
CA GLN A 543 6.79 11.12 11.59
C GLN A 543 6.95 12.37 12.44
N ASP A 544 5.92 13.21 12.42
CA ASP A 544 5.79 14.32 13.36
C ASP A 544 5.34 13.77 14.72
N LEU A 545 6.18 13.93 15.74
CA LEU A 545 5.86 13.52 17.12
C LEU A 545 5.42 14.71 17.99
N GLY A 546 5.11 15.85 17.36
CA GLY A 546 4.59 17.03 18.02
C GLY A 546 3.25 16.79 18.70
N ASN A 547 2.95 17.59 19.72
CA ASN A 547 1.68 17.55 20.46
C ASN A 547 0.68 18.64 20.01
N ASP A 548 1.03 19.38 18.96
CA ASP A 548 0.29 20.49 18.35
C ASP A 548 -0.31 20.11 16.99
N LEU A 549 -0.43 18.81 16.70
CA LEU A 549 -1.02 18.30 15.47
C LEU A 549 -2.54 18.48 15.48
N ASP A 550 -3.12 18.65 14.29
CA ASP A 550 -4.57 18.64 14.09
C ASP A 550 -5.18 17.33 14.63
N ALA A 551 -6.42 17.39 15.12
CA ALA A 551 -7.06 16.26 15.80
C ALA A 551 -7.31 15.04 14.88
N ASP A 552 -7.33 15.26 13.57
CA ASP A 552 -7.47 14.28 12.49
C ASP A 552 -6.13 13.95 11.80
N ASN A 553 -5.01 14.45 12.34
CA ASN A 553 -3.68 13.96 12.01
C ASN A 553 -3.37 12.73 12.88
N TYR A 554 -3.44 11.55 12.27
CA TYR A 554 -3.30 10.27 12.95
C TYR A 554 -1.87 9.73 12.95
N MET A 555 -0.85 10.56 12.75
CA MET A 555 0.53 10.10 12.69
C MET A 555 0.94 9.23 13.88
N GLN A 556 1.14 7.94 13.63
CA GLN A 556 1.65 6.99 14.61
C GLN A 556 2.18 5.71 13.96
N VAL A 557 3.01 4.98 14.70
CA VAL A 557 3.43 3.61 14.37
C VAL A 557 2.53 2.61 15.09
N GLY A 558 2.03 1.62 14.36
CA GLY A 558 1.22 0.53 14.88
C GLY A 558 0.16 0.06 13.88
N CYS A 559 -0.18 -1.23 13.95
CA CYS A 559 -1.22 -1.83 13.10
C CYS A 559 -2.62 -1.75 13.71
N ASP A 560 -2.73 -1.48 15.01
CA ASP A 560 -4.01 -1.45 15.75
C ASP A 560 -4.20 -0.13 16.52
N PRO A 561 -4.19 1.02 15.82
CA PRO A 561 -4.44 2.31 16.44
C PRO A 561 -5.88 2.41 16.93
N LYS A 562 -6.12 3.10 18.06
CA LYS A 562 -7.48 3.28 18.60
C LYS A 562 -8.44 4.00 17.64
N SER A 563 -7.92 4.90 16.80
CA SER A 563 -8.73 5.59 15.79
C SER A 563 -9.19 4.64 14.69
N HIS A 564 -8.40 3.60 14.39
CA HIS A 564 -8.57 2.69 13.27
C HIS A 564 -8.18 1.25 13.66
N PRO A 565 -8.88 0.62 14.63
CA PRO A 565 -8.51 -0.71 15.11
C PRO A 565 -8.60 -1.75 13.99
N THR A 566 -7.73 -2.75 14.04
CA THR A 566 -7.68 -3.86 13.05
C THR A 566 -7.46 -5.23 13.69
N LYS A 567 -6.93 -5.28 14.92
CA LYS A 567 -6.43 -6.52 15.52
C LYS A 567 -7.51 -7.58 15.70
N GLU A 568 -8.58 -7.25 16.43
CA GLU A 568 -9.66 -8.21 16.72
C GLU A 568 -10.38 -8.64 15.44
N TRP A 569 -10.49 -7.75 14.43
CA TRP A 569 -11.04 -8.09 13.12
C TRP A 569 -10.19 -9.14 12.41
N ILE A 570 -8.88 -8.91 12.30
CA ILE A 570 -7.96 -9.84 11.64
C ILE A 570 -7.91 -11.17 12.39
N GLU A 571 -7.82 -11.14 13.73
CA GLU A 571 -7.83 -12.36 14.56
C GLU A 571 -9.12 -13.16 14.40
N GLY A 572 -10.26 -12.47 14.25
CA GLY A 572 -11.58 -13.09 14.02
C GLY A 572 -11.79 -13.67 12.63
N HIS A 573 -10.95 -13.31 11.66
CA HIS A 573 -11.07 -13.70 10.24
C HIS A 573 -9.74 -14.23 9.68
N LEU A 574 -8.86 -14.78 10.55
CA LEU A 574 -7.47 -15.07 10.19
C LEU A 574 -7.35 -16.00 8.97
N ASP A 575 -8.30 -16.91 8.77
CA ASP A 575 -8.39 -17.82 7.62
C ASP A 575 -8.51 -17.11 6.26
N GLU A 576 -8.91 -15.84 6.25
CA GLU A 576 -8.94 -15.00 5.04
C GLU A 576 -7.58 -14.35 4.72
N TYR A 577 -6.67 -14.34 5.68
CA TYR A 577 -5.38 -13.66 5.60
C TYR A 577 -4.20 -14.62 5.46
N GLU A 578 -4.38 -15.92 5.66
CA GLU A 578 -3.29 -16.90 5.57
C GLU A 578 -3.66 -18.17 4.82
N ASP A 579 -2.64 -18.89 4.37
CA ASP A 579 -2.77 -20.26 3.90
C ASP A 579 -1.62 -21.11 4.48
N ASN A 580 -1.52 -22.37 4.07
CA ASN A 580 -0.54 -23.30 4.63
C ASN A 580 0.91 -22.85 4.46
N ASP A 581 1.20 -22.12 3.37
CA ASP A 581 2.54 -21.68 3.02
C ASP A 581 2.83 -20.25 3.50
N ASN A 582 1.77 -19.46 3.76
CA ASN A 582 1.87 -18.02 4.02
C ASN A 582 1.28 -17.58 5.38
N LYS A 583 1.60 -18.33 6.43
CA LYS A 583 1.12 -18.03 7.79
C LYS A 583 1.61 -16.69 8.32
N TRP A 584 0.80 -16.08 9.18
CA TRP A 584 1.28 -14.99 10.02
C TRP A 584 1.95 -15.54 11.27
N GLU A 585 3.16 -15.08 11.55
CA GLU A 585 3.90 -15.47 12.74
C GLU A 585 4.35 -14.26 13.52
N GLN A 586 3.95 -14.22 14.80
CA GLN A 586 4.44 -13.23 15.74
C GLN A 586 5.94 -13.44 16.00
N VAL A 587 6.72 -12.37 15.86
CA VAL A 587 8.16 -12.39 16.10
C VAL A 587 8.51 -11.59 17.35
N ALA A 588 9.01 -12.29 18.37
CA ALA A 588 9.59 -11.67 19.56
C ALA A 588 11.12 -11.61 19.44
N GLY A 589 11.70 -10.43 19.65
CA GLY A 589 13.11 -10.19 19.42
C GLY A 589 13.44 -9.99 17.93
N LYS A 590 14.67 -10.37 17.55
CA LYS A 590 15.23 -10.28 16.20
C LYS A 590 15.46 -8.88 15.63
N ALA A 591 15.12 -7.80 16.33
CA ALA A 591 15.63 -6.48 15.96
C ALA A 591 17.16 -6.47 15.99
N PHE A 592 17.77 -5.68 15.12
CA PHE A 592 19.21 -5.46 15.13
C PHE A 592 19.66 -4.70 16.39
N CYS A 593 20.84 -5.04 16.90
CA CYS A 593 21.40 -4.42 18.10
C CYS A 593 22.92 -4.35 18.07
N ASN A 594 23.47 -3.28 18.66
CA ASN A 594 24.89 -3.11 18.94
C ASN A 594 25.22 -3.55 20.38
N SER A 595 24.27 -3.39 21.31
CA SER A 595 24.44 -3.75 22.71
C SER A 595 23.15 -4.30 23.32
N SER A 596 23.25 -4.93 24.49
CA SER A 596 22.07 -5.41 25.21
C SER A 596 21.15 -4.28 25.70
N ASP A 597 21.64 -3.03 25.75
CA ASP A 597 20.81 -1.87 26.10
C ASP A 597 19.79 -1.53 25.00
N ASP A 598 20.02 -1.98 23.76
CA ASP A 598 19.08 -1.88 22.63
C ASP A 598 17.95 -2.90 22.71
N CYS A 599 18.06 -3.89 23.61
CA CYS A 599 17.15 -5.04 23.72
C CYS A 599 16.50 -5.14 25.10
N THR A 600 16.65 -4.12 25.94
CA THR A 600 16.08 -4.12 27.30
C THR A 600 15.51 -2.76 27.65
N ILE A 601 14.51 -2.76 28.53
CA ILE A 601 14.02 -1.51 29.12
C ILE A 601 14.95 -1.06 30.26
N GLY A 602 14.96 0.25 30.52
CA GLY A 602 15.61 0.80 31.71
C GLY A 602 14.83 0.50 32.99
N GLY A 603 15.51 0.55 34.14
CA GLY A 603 14.88 0.41 35.46
C GLY A 603 15.50 -0.67 36.36
N ARG A 604 14.98 -0.78 37.58
CA ARG A 604 15.42 -1.76 38.59
C ARG A 604 14.22 -2.45 39.24
N VAL A 605 14.39 -3.74 39.53
CA VAL A 605 13.50 -4.51 40.41
C VAL A 605 14.28 -4.80 41.69
N GLY A 606 13.98 -4.07 42.76
CA GLY A 606 14.78 -4.07 43.99
C GLY A 606 16.21 -3.55 43.73
N LYS A 607 17.22 -4.38 44.04
CA LYS A 607 18.64 -4.04 43.81
C LYS A 607 19.15 -4.44 42.42
N SER A 608 18.37 -5.19 41.64
CA SER A 608 18.79 -5.74 40.34
C SER A 608 18.28 -4.89 39.19
N ALA A 609 19.11 -4.71 38.15
CA ALA A 609 18.66 -4.11 36.90
C ALA A 609 17.62 -5.02 36.23
N LEU A 610 16.54 -4.43 35.73
CA LEU A 610 15.55 -5.16 34.94
C LEU A 610 16.17 -5.53 33.58
N LYS A 611 16.01 -6.79 33.16
CA LYS A 611 16.56 -7.32 31.91
C LYS A 611 15.48 -8.06 31.13
N THR A 612 14.93 -7.42 30.10
CA THR A 612 13.83 -7.97 29.30
C THR A 612 14.31 -8.66 28.02
N GLY A 613 15.52 -8.32 27.58
CA GLY A 613 16.21 -8.98 26.48
C GLY A 613 17.73 -8.76 26.54
N LYS A 614 18.43 -9.36 25.58
CA LYS A 614 19.89 -9.24 25.40
C LYS A 614 20.23 -9.21 23.93
N CYS A 615 21.34 -8.58 23.59
CA CYS A 615 21.87 -8.62 22.23
C CYS A 615 22.76 -9.85 22.05
N GLN A 616 22.44 -10.68 21.06
CA GLN A 616 23.18 -11.90 20.75
C GLN A 616 23.34 -12.01 19.23
N LYS A 617 24.58 -12.08 18.73
CA LYS A 617 24.90 -12.09 17.30
C LYS A 617 24.23 -10.93 16.54
N ALA A 618 24.33 -9.72 17.09
CA ALA A 618 23.71 -8.50 16.56
C ALA A 618 22.17 -8.57 16.42
N ARG A 619 21.50 -9.47 17.14
CA ARG A 619 20.04 -9.62 17.17
C ARG A 619 19.52 -9.65 18.61
N CYS A 620 18.40 -8.99 18.87
CA CYS A 620 17.75 -9.04 20.17
C CYS A 620 17.14 -10.42 20.45
N VAL A 621 17.35 -10.92 21.66
CA VAL A 621 16.75 -12.16 22.16
C VAL A 621 16.08 -11.88 23.51
N CYS A 622 14.80 -12.19 23.61
CA CYS A 622 14.01 -11.88 24.81
C CYS A 622 14.37 -12.87 25.93
N THR A 623 14.58 -12.36 27.14
CA THR A 623 14.99 -13.20 28.29
C THR A 623 13.82 -13.97 28.87
N HIS A 624 12.61 -13.39 28.83
CA HIS A 624 11.37 -13.98 29.32
C HIS A 624 10.29 -13.81 28.25
N PRO A 625 10.27 -14.64 27.19
CA PRO A 625 9.36 -14.49 26.05
C PRO A 625 7.87 -14.61 26.42
N SER A 626 7.55 -15.19 27.57
CA SER A 626 6.19 -15.22 28.13
C SER A 626 5.73 -13.91 28.77
N SER A 627 6.63 -12.94 28.94
CA SER A 627 6.37 -11.66 29.61
C SER A 627 6.80 -10.46 28.79
N TRP A 628 7.79 -10.65 27.91
CA TRP A 628 8.33 -9.63 27.03
C TRP A 628 8.40 -10.12 25.59
N GLY A 629 7.85 -9.31 24.68
CA GLY A 629 7.87 -9.52 23.24
C GLY A 629 8.21 -8.24 22.49
N GLY A 630 7.78 -8.19 21.23
CA GLY A 630 8.14 -7.13 20.30
C GLY A 630 9.59 -7.24 19.81
N PRO A 631 9.99 -6.43 18.81
CA PRO A 631 11.28 -6.60 18.14
C PRO A 631 12.50 -6.44 19.05
N ARG A 632 12.40 -5.54 20.02
CA ARG A 632 13.46 -5.21 20.98
C ARG A 632 13.23 -5.78 22.38
N CYS A 633 12.26 -6.69 22.55
CA CYS A 633 11.92 -7.26 23.85
C CYS A 633 11.50 -6.21 24.88
N THR A 634 10.85 -5.14 24.42
CA THR A 634 10.38 -4.03 25.26
C THR A 634 8.86 -3.89 25.29
N THR A 635 8.13 -4.82 24.65
CA THR A 635 6.68 -4.87 24.71
C THR A 635 6.25 -5.86 25.79
N ALA A 636 5.47 -5.41 26.77
CA ALA A 636 4.91 -6.32 27.76
C ALA A 636 3.85 -7.20 27.10
N VAL A 637 3.95 -8.52 27.28
CA VAL A 637 2.93 -9.48 26.83
C VAL A 637 2.21 -10.05 28.04
N SER A 638 0.88 -10.21 27.95
CA SER A 638 0.12 -10.92 28.99
C SER A 638 0.46 -12.41 28.93
N SER A 639 0.72 -13.01 30.09
CA SER A 639 0.80 -14.45 30.24
C SER A 639 -0.60 -15.08 30.12
N SER A 640 -1.13 -15.14 28.90
CA SER A 640 -2.38 -15.84 28.60
C SER A 640 -2.35 -16.49 27.22
N SER A 641 -1.21 -17.09 26.86
CA SER A 641 -1.10 -18.08 25.79
C SER A 641 -0.82 -19.46 26.39
N GLY A 642 -1.70 -19.90 27.29
CA GLY A 642 -1.96 -21.32 27.40
C GLY A 642 -2.82 -21.68 26.19
N GLY A 643 -2.26 -22.45 25.25
CA GLY A 643 -3.05 -23.01 24.15
C GLY A 643 -4.26 -23.73 24.73
N SER A 644 -5.43 -23.14 24.56
CA SER A 644 -6.69 -23.85 24.71
C SER A 644 -6.81 -24.76 23.49
N TYR A 645 -6.30 -25.98 23.65
CA TYR A 645 -6.96 -27.12 23.03
C TYR A 645 -8.41 -27.10 23.47
N PHE A 646 -9.27 -26.42 22.71
CA PHE A 646 -10.71 -26.58 22.85
C PHE A 646 -11.04 -27.98 22.35
N THR A 647 -11.06 -28.93 23.29
CA THR A 647 -11.88 -30.13 23.17
C THR A 647 -13.31 -29.68 22.86
N ARG A 648 -13.70 -29.81 21.59
CA ARG A 648 -15.09 -29.69 21.14
C ARG A 648 -15.90 -30.76 21.84
N ASN A 649 -16.70 -30.38 22.82
CA ASN A 649 -17.90 -31.11 23.21
C ASN A 649 -19.14 -30.24 22.96
N SER A 650 -19.75 -30.51 21.80
CA SER A 650 -21.18 -30.72 21.55
C SER A 650 -22.20 -29.85 22.30
N TYR A 651 -22.94 -29.01 21.54
CA TYR A 651 -24.39 -29.05 21.25
C TYR A 651 -24.67 -27.99 20.14
N GLY A 652 -24.73 -28.34 18.84
CA GLY A 652 -25.95 -28.66 18.06
C GLY A 652 -26.49 -27.39 17.35
N LEU A 653 -26.28 -27.16 16.04
CA LEU A 653 -26.89 -27.86 14.90
C LEU A 653 -25.90 -28.06 13.75
N ARG A 654 -25.84 -29.30 13.25
CA ARG A 654 -25.08 -29.72 12.07
C ARG A 654 -25.81 -29.33 10.79
N LEU A 655 -25.09 -28.75 9.84
CA LEU A 655 -25.20 -29.12 8.43
C LEU A 655 -23.87 -29.78 8.06
N ASP A 656 -23.94 -31.09 7.89
CA ASP A 656 -22.83 -31.97 7.54
C ASP A 656 -22.40 -31.69 6.09
N CYS A 657 -21.10 -31.52 5.86
CA CYS A 657 -20.46 -31.89 4.61
C CYS A 657 -18.95 -32.07 4.82
N ARG A 658 -18.56 -33.21 5.42
CA ARG A 658 -17.24 -33.80 5.24
C ARG A 658 -17.40 -35.11 4.46
N SER A 659 -17.17 -35.08 3.15
CA SER A 659 -16.65 -36.20 2.36
C SER A 659 -16.67 -35.88 0.87
N CYS A 660 -15.48 -35.90 0.25
CA CYS A 660 -15.09 -36.34 -1.12
C CYS A 660 -13.72 -35.66 -1.37
N TRP A 661 -12.54 -36.27 -1.18
CA TRP A 661 -11.98 -37.39 -1.94
C TRP A 661 -12.47 -37.41 -3.39
N LEU A 662 -11.54 -37.04 -4.30
CA LEU A 662 -11.45 -37.24 -5.77
C LEU A 662 -12.73 -37.57 -6.56
N PRO A 663 -12.92 -37.07 -7.80
CA PRO A 663 -11.95 -36.36 -8.66
C PRO A 663 -12.24 -34.86 -8.84
#